data_AF-A0A938BN73-F1
#
_entry.id   AF-A0A938BN73-F1
#
_cell.length_a   1.000
_cell.length_b   1.000
_cell.length_c   1.000
_cell.angle_alpha   90.00
_cell.angle_beta   90.00
_cell.angle_gamma   90.00
#
_symmetry.space_group_name_H-M   'P 1'
#
loop_
_entity.id
_entity.type
_entity.pdbx_description
1 polymer ?
#
loop_
_entity_poly.entity_id
_entity_poly.type
_entity_poly.pdbx_seq_one_letter_code
_entity_poly.pdbx_strand_id
1 'polypeptide(L)'
;MIVTRLKWAAIVCFVLAMAVLLIGGHFANRHAPPYPGRVLGPDGAQLFTKADILAGQDVYQRYGLMDHGSVWGHGSQRGMEFSAVTLHRMAVELQALLSQRFFGRNYEQLIPIDRQLIDLRVAEQMKTNRYDAARDELRLTGDQVAALARVAELWERTMRDGDERYGFLPLTVRTAEQRTQLGRFFFWTAWAAAANRPGKDYSYTGNWPPDRAVGNVATAETYLWSLGGVLALFLALGFFIYFVHHYRVWYGGAKSAPLAWKLIDLPLTPSQFAAAKYFLVVILLFLAQTCFGGLLAHYTVHPGRFYIPFLAQLIPYSWAKSWHLQLAVFWIATTWVASAVYLAPIIGGREPRRQALLVHILFGAILTVAVGSLLGQVAGIRGQLGEWWFWLGHQGWEYLELGRLWQILLFVGLIAWLAIIYRAIGAGLRKAVNEDYRALVMFYVFSAALVVAFFAFGLFYGRGSHLTVADYWRWFVVHIWVESIFEFFGVGVISVLLVTMGLVSARSALIVAYFTAAITFLSGILGTAHHYFWYGGPSFWLGLGAVFSSMEPIPLFGLVVRGLMEYREVRERGASFPYKWPMYFLVASSFWNFLGAGVFGFLINLPIVNYYEHGTYLTMNHAHGALFGVYGMLSIGLLLFAWRGLVEKERWNDKLLRLSFWGMNVGLIMMTLGTLFPVGIAQAWTSYKQGVWMARDASFFERGFVQA
;
A
#
# COMPACT_ATOMS: atom_id res chain seq x y z
N MET A 1 26.81 4.07 27.04
CA MET A 1 26.09 2.85 27.46
C MET A 1 24.68 2.76 26.89
N ILE A 2 23.76 3.73 27.13
CA ILE A 2 22.36 3.62 26.64
C ILE A 2 22.23 3.55 25.11
N VAL A 3 22.90 4.43 24.35
CA VAL A 3 22.88 4.43 22.88
C VAL A 3 23.36 3.09 22.31
N THR A 4 24.44 2.54 22.86
CA THR A 4 24.99 1.24 22.44
C THR A 4 24.00 0.10 22.66
N ARG A 5 23.29 0.08 23.80
CA ARG A 5 22.26 -0.93 24.10
C ARG A 5 21.07 -0.81 23.14
N LEU A 6 20.57 0.40 22.91
CA LEU A 6 19.47 0.65 21.98
C LEU A 6 19.84 0.31 20.53
N LYS A 7 21.07 0.59 20.11
CA LYS A 7 21.60 0.17 18.81
C LYS A 7 21.53 -1.36 18.66
N TRP A 8 22.00 -2.11 19.65
CA TRP A 8 21.94 -3.57 19.61
C TRP A 8 20.50 -4.09 19.67
N ALA A 9 19.62 -3.46 20.46
CA ALA A 9 18.20 -3.79 20.46
C ALA A 9 17.59 -3.63 19.06
N ALA A 10 17.84 -2.50 18.38
CA ALA A 10 17.36 -2.28 17.02
C ALA A 10 17.89 -3.33 16.03
N ILE A 11 19.17 -3.70 16.11
CA ILE A 11 19.76 -4.74 15.25
C ILE A 11 19.12 -6.10 15.52
N VAL A 12 18.95 -6.49 16.79
CA VAL A 12 18.34 -7.77 17.17
C VAL A 12 16.88 -7.83 16.71
N CYS A 13 16.09 -6.78 16.96
CA CYS A 13 14.71 -6.67 16.47
C CYS A 13 14.64 -6.81 14.95
N PHE A 14 15.51 -6.11 14.21
CA PHE A 14 15.58 -6.21 12.75
C PHE A 14 15.90 -7.63 12.27
N VAL A 15 16.95 -8.26 12.81
CA VAL A 15 17.39 -9.60 12.39
C VAL A 15 16.33 -10.65 12.70
N LEU A 16 15.73 -10.61 13.90
CA LEU A 16 14.66 -11.54 14.29
C LEU A 16 13.43 -11.36 13.40
N ALA A 17 12.97 -10.13 13.22
CA ALA A 17 11.81 -9.84 12.40
C ALA A 17 12.03 -10.29 10.95
N MET A 18 13.21 -10.00 10.39
CA MET A 18 13.52 -10.42 9.03
C MET A 18 13.65 -11.94 8.89
N ALA A 19 14.24 -12.64 9.87
CA ALA A 19 14.34 -14.08 9.84
C ALA A 19 12.94 -14.74 9.79
N VAL A 20 12.01 -14.28 10.63
CA VAL A 20 10.62 -14.78 10.65
C VAL A 20 9.93 -14.54 9.31
N LEU A 21 10.04 -13.33 8.74
CA LEU A 21 9.45 -13.09 7.43
C LEU A 21 10.09 -13.96 6.35
N LEU A 22 11.42 -13.99 6.22
CA LEU A 22 12.08 -14.79 5.17
C LEU A 22 11.72 -16.28 5.26
N ILE A 23 11.56 -16.82 6.48
CA ILE A 23 10.99 -18.17 6.70
C ILE A 23 9.54 -18.23 6.23
N GLY A 24 8.72 -17.22 6.53
CA GLY A 24 7.36 -17.07 6.01
C GLY A 24 7.27 -17.11 4.48
N GLY A 25 8.26 -16.60 3.74
CA GLY A 25 8.33 -16.72 2.29
C GLY A 25 8.44 -18.17 1.80
N HIS A 26 9.08 -19.06 2.57
CA HIS A 26 9.05 -20.51 2.30
C HIS A 26 7.63 -21.09 2.43
N PHE A 27 6.89 -20.67 3.45
CA PHE A 27 5.51 -21.09 3.66
C PHE A 27 4.58 -20.58 2.57
N ALA A 28 4.73 -19.33 2.13
CA ALA A 28 3.97 -18.75 1.03
C ALA A 28 4.11 -19.59 -0.26
N ASN A 29 5.30 -20.11 -0.54
CA ASN A 29 5.54 -20.97 -1.70
C ASN A 29 4.96 -22.39 -1.55
N ARG A 30 5.03 -22.97 -0.34
CA ARG A 30 4.64 -24.38 -0.10
C ARG A 30 3.16 -24.59 0.17
N HIS A 31 2.46 -23.56 0.67
CA HIS A 31 1.08 -23.68 1.16
C HIS A 31 0.10 -22.77 0.42
N ALA A 32 0.51 -22.15 -0.68
CA ALA A 32 -0.41 -21.45 -1.57
C ALA A 32 -1.49 -22.41 -2.13
N PRO A 33 -2.70 -21.92 -2.47
CA PRO A 33 -3.68 -22.71 -3.21
C PRO A 33 -3.06 -23.22 -4.51
N PRO A 34 -3.26 -24.48 -4.91
CA PRO A 34 -2.68 -24.98 -6.15
C PRO A 34 -3.35 -24.31 -7.35
N TYR A 35 -2.58 -24.06 -8.42
CA TYR A 35 -3.15 -23.99 -9.76
C TYR A 35 -3.27 -25.42 -10.30
N PRO A 36 -4.48 -25.98 -10.43
CA PRO A 36 -4.63 -27.36 -10.86
C PRO A 36 -4.08 -27.56 -12.26
N GLY A 37 -3.26 -28.59 -12.47
CA GLY A 37 -2.75 -28.97 -13.79
C GLY A 37 -3.88 -29.12 -14.81
N ARG A 38 -4.94 -29.83 -14.40
CA ARG A 38 -6.17 -30.02 -15.20
C ARG A 38 -7.41 -29.76 -14.35
N VAL A 39 -8.39 -29.07 -14.92
CA VAL A 39 -9.74 -28.95 -14.37
C VAL A 39 -10.70 -29.78 -15.21
N LEU A 40 -11.36 -30.74 -14.59
CA LEU A 40 -12.16 -31.75 -15.26
C LEU A 40 -13.64 -31.66 -14.85
N GLY A 41 -14.53 -32.01 -15.77
CA GLY A 41 -15.93 -32.28 -15.50
C GLY A 41 -16.16 -33.63 -14.81
N PRO A 42 -17.41 -33.94 -14.45
CA PRO A 42 -17.75 -35.18 -13.74
C PRO A 42 -17.49 -36.45 -14.55
N ASP A 43 -17.54 -36.36 -15.89
CA ASP A 43 -17.27 -37.43 -16.86
C ASP A 43 -15.78 -37.56 -17.23
N GLY A 44 -14.92 -36.71 -16.66
CA GLY A 44 -13.50 -36.64 -17.00
C GLY A 44 -13.18 -35.77 -18.22
N ALA A 45 -14.16 -35.09 -18.82
CA ALA A 45 -13.91 -34.12 -19.88
C ALA A 45 -13.06 -32.95 -19.37
N GLN A 46 -12.03 -32.58 -20.12
CA GLN A 46 -11.16 -31.47 -19.74
C GLN A 46 -11.83 -30.13 -20.04
N LEU A 47 -12.01 -29.30 -19.01
CA LEU A 47 -12.61 -27.98 -19.13
C LEU A 47 -11.56 -26.93 -19.48
N PHE A 48 -10.44 -26.93 -18.74
CA PHE A 48 -9.29 -26.06 -18.92
C PHE A 48 -8.10 -26.54 -18.08
N THR A 49 -6.96 -25.89 -18.25
CA THR A 49 -5.67 -26.26 -17.66
C THR A 49 -5.07 -25.15 -16.80
N LYS A 50 -4.01 -25.48 -16.08
CA LYS A 50 -3.14 -24.49 -15.41
C LYS A 50 -2.69 -23.36 -16.33
N ALA A 51 -2.34 -23.68 -17.58
CA ALA A 51 -1.88 -22.69 -18.55
C ALA A 51 -2.97 -21.65 -18.86
N ASP A 52 -4.23 -22.08 -18.94
CA ASP A 52 -5.36 -21.18 -19.17
C ASP A 52 -5.61 -20.24 -17.99
N ILE A 53 -5.43 -20.71 -16.76
CA ILE A 53 -5.55 -19.89 -15.54
C ILE A 53 -4.45 -18.84 -15.50
N LEU A 54 -3.20 -19.24 -15.77
CA LEU A 54 -2.06 -18.32 -15.81
C LEU A 54 -2.18 -17.30 -16.95
N ALA A 55 -2.69 -17.70 -18.11
CA ALA A 55 -3.00 -16.77 -19.19
C ALA A 55 -4.09 -15.76 -18.78
N GLY A 56 -5.09 -16.20 -18.01
CA GLY A 56 -6.10 -15.31 -17.42
C GLY A 56 -5.51 -14.32 -16.42
N GLN A 57 -4.54 -14.77 -15.61
CA GLN A 57 -3.80 -13.88 -14.70
C GLN A 57 -2.97 -12.85 -15.48
N ASP A 58 -2.31 -13.25 -16.58
CA ASP A 58 -1.60 -12.33 -17.47
C ASP A 58 -2.55 -11.27 -18.04
N VAL A 59 -3.77 -11.65 -18.42
CA VAL A 59 -4.80 -10.70 -18.89
C VAL A 59 -5.21 -9.74 -17.77
N TYR A 60 -5.50 -10.26 -16.56
CA TYR A 60 -5.82 -9.45 -15.38
C TYR A 60 -4.75 -8.37 -15.12
N GLN A 61 -3.48 -8.77 -15.21
CA GLN A 61 -2.34 -7.89 -14.96
C GLN A 61 -2.12 -6.88 -16.10
N ARG A 62 -2.12 -7.35 -17.35
CA ARG A 62 -1.85 -6.55 -18.55
C ARG A 62 -2.79 -5.38 -18.71
N TYR A 63 -4.09 -5.60 -18.46
CA TYR A 63 -5.12 -4.58 -18.60
C TYR A 63 -5.30 -3.72 -17.35
N GLY A 64 -4.46 -3.91 -16.32
CA GLY A 64 -4.50 -3.12 -15.08
C GLY A 64 -5.81 -3.32 -14.32
N LEU A 65 -6.37 -4.53 -14.30
CA LEU A 65 -7.67 -4.77 -13.67
C LEU A 65 -7.64 -4.69 -12.14
N MET A 66 -6.46 -4.82 -11.52
CA MET A 66 -6.25 -4.49 -10.10
C MET A 66 -6.43 -3.00 -9.80
N ASP A 67 -6.21 -2.14 -10.80
CA ASP A 67 -6.45 -0.70 -10.72
C ASP A 67 -7.91 -0.33 -11.07
N HIS A 68 -8.75 -1.33 -11.35
CA HIS A 68 -10.18 -1.17 -11.62
C HIS A 68 -11.05 -1.79 -10.54
N GLY A 69 -10.76 -3.04 -10.18
CA GLY A 69 -11.39 -3.81 -9.12
C GLY A 69 -10.36 -4.51 -8.25
N SER A 70 -10.71 -5.64 -7.64
CA SER A 70 -9.81 -6.34 -6.71
C SER A 70 -9.91 -7.85 -6.80
N VAL A 71 -8.85 -8.54 -6.40
CA VAL A 71 -8.81 -9.98 -6.16
C VAL A 71 -8.32 -10.21 -4.74
N TRP A 72 -9.05 -11.04 -3.98
CA TRP A 72 -8.78 -11.27 -2.56
C TRP A 72 -8.70 -9.97 -1.74
N GLY A 73 -9.52 -8.99 -2.14
CA GLY A 73 -9.65 -7.67 -1.51
C GLY A 73 -8.52 -6.69 -1.81
N HIS A 74 -7.42 -7.13 -2.44
CA HIS A 74 -6.35 -6.25 -2.89
C HIS A 74 -6.64 -5.68 -4.28
N GLY A 75 -6.47 -4.37 -4.45
CA GLY A 75 -6.81 -3.61 -5.65
C GLY A 75 -7.77 -2.47 -5.34
N SER A 76 -8.42 -1.93 -6.37
CA SER A 76 -9.23 -0.72 -6.26
C SER A 76 -10.60 -0.96 -5.65
N GLN A 77 -11.09 0.01 -4.84
CA GLN A 77 -12.26 -0.18 -3.98
C GLN A 77 -13.61 0.22 -4.60
N ARG A 78 -13.64 0.87 -5.77
CA ARG A 78 -14.90 1.25 -6.45
C ARG A 78 -15.42 0.17 -7.42
N GLY A 79 -14.53 -0.60 -8.05
CA GLY A 79 -14.94 -1.67 -8.97
C GLY A 79 -15.41 -2.93 -8.25
N MET A 80 -15.60 -4.00 -8.99
CA MET A 80 -15.97 -5.30 -8.43
C MET A 80 -14.81 -5.96 -7.67
N GLU A 81 -15.15 -6.73 -6.64
CA GLU A 81 -14.24 -7.74 -6.07
C GLU A 81 -14.45 -9.03 -6.87
N PHE A 82 -13.56 -9.31 -7.82
CA PHE A 82 -13.78 -10.32 -8.87
C PHE A 82 -13.95 -11.73 -8.27
N SER A 83 -13.29 -12.03 -7.15
CA SER A 83 -13.39 -13.34 -6.50
C SER A 83 -14.73 -13.50 -5.80
N ALA A 84 -15.19 -12.49 -5.08
CA ALA A 84 -16.45 -12.46 -4.34
C ALA A 84 -17.65 -12.46 -5.28
N VAL A 85 -17.61 -11.68 -6.37
CA VAL A 85 -18.67 -11.67 -7.39
C VAL A 85 -18.77 -13.04 -8.07
N THR A 86 -17.62 -13.61 -8.48
CA THR A 86 -17.60 -14.95 -9.09
C THR A 86 -18.09 -16.00 -8.13
N LEU A 87 -17.63 -15.96 -6.87
CA LEU A 87 -18.00 -16.90 -5.82
C LEU A 87 -19.50 -16.87 -5.52
N HIS A 88 -20.04 -15.67 -5.30
CA HIS A 88 -21.46 -15.48 -5.03
C HIS A 88 -22.31 -15.93 -6.23
N ARG A 89 -21.88 -15.59 -7.46
CA ARG A 89 -22.61 -15.99 -8.67
C ARG A 89 -22.62 -17.51 -8.86
N MET A 90 -21.52 -18.19 -8.56
CA MET A 90 -21.49 -19.66 -8.53
C MET A 90 -22.54 -20.21 -7.54
N ALA A 91 -22.65 -19.61 -6.35
CA ALA A 91 -23.62 -20.03 -5.33
C ALA A 91 -25.06 -19.85 -5.82
N VAL A 92 -25.40 -18.68 -6.37
CA VAL A 92 -26.75 -18.37 -6.89
C VAL A 92 -27.16 -19.32 -8.01
N GLU A 93 -26.25 -19.62 -8.94
CA GLU A 93 -26.54 -20.57 -10.03
C GLU A 93 -26.71 -22.01 -9.51
N LEU A 94 -25.91 -22.42 -8.53
CA LEU A 94 -26.09 -23.72 -7.88
C LEU A 94 -27.41 -23.79 -7.10
N GLN A 95 -27.78 -22.73 -6.37
CA GLN A 95 -29.08 -22.63 -5.70
C GLN A 95 -30.22 -22.81 -6.71
N ALA A 96 -30.19 -22.08 -7.83
CA ALA A 96 -31.21 -22.21 -8.87
C ALA A 96 -31.31 -23.63 -9.44
N LEU A 97 -30.16 -24.25 -9.79
CA LEU A 97 -30.11 -25.61 -10.33
C LEU A 97 -30.64 -26.65 -9.34
N LEU A 98 -30.20 -26.57 -8.07
CA LEU A 98 -30.60 -27.53 -7.05
C LEU A 98 -32.06 -27.33 -6.62
N SER A 99 -32.56 -26.09 -6.54
CA SER A 99 -33.98 -25.82 -6.29
C SER A 99 -34.87 -26.42 -7.36
N GLN A 100 -34.50 -26.25 -8.63
CA GLN A 100 -35.23 -26.86 -9.74
C GLN A 100 -35.17 -28.38 -9.69
N ARG A 101 -33.98 -28.97 -9.43
CA ARG A 101 -33.83 -30.43 -9.36
C ARG A 101 -34.62 -31.08 -8.23
N PHE A 102 -34.57 -30.51 -7.02
CA PHE A 102 -35.16 -31.15 -5.84
C PHE A 102 -36.64 -30.78 -5.62
N PHE A 103 -37.06 -29.59 -6.05
CA PHE A 103 -38.38 -29.06 -5.74
C PHE A 103 -39.19 -28.61 -6.97
N GLY A 104 -38.60 -28.58 -8.17
CA GLY A 104 -39.26 -28.11 -9.39
C GLY A 104 -39.70 -26.65 -9.34
N ARG A 105 -39.04 -25.84 -8.50
CA ARG A 105 -39.40 -24.43 -8.24
C ARG A 105 -38.15 -23.56 -8.22
N ASN A 106 -38.34 -22.27 -8.48
CA ASN A 106 -37.26 -21.30 -8.33
C ASN A 106 -36.90 -21.13 -6.85
N TYR A 107 -35.63 -20.85 -6.55
CA TYR A 107 -35.13 -20.67 -5.18
C TYR A 107 -35.96 -19.66 -4.36
N GLU A 108 -36.33 -18.53 -4.98
CA GLU A 108 -37.14 -17.48 -4.37
C GLU A 108 -38.58 -17.90 -4.01
N GLN A 109 -39.07 -18.99 -4.59
CA GLN A 109 -40.42 -19.52 -4.36
C GLN A 109 -40.45 -20.67 -3.34
N LEU A 110 -39.28 -21.12 -2.88
CA LEU A 110 -39.18 -22.15 -1.85
C LEU A 110 -39.62 -21.61 -0.49
N ILE A 111 -40.18 -22.49 0.34
CA ILE A 111 -40.44 -22.17 1.76
C ILE A 111 -39.10 -22.10 2.53
N PRO A 112 -39.05 -21.44 3.70
CA PRO A 112 -37.79 -21.19 4.40
C PRO A 112 -36.95 -22.44 4.70
N ILE A 113 -37.58 -23.56 5.08
CA ILE A 113 -36.86 -24.81 5.39
C ILE A 113 -36.22 -25.43 4.14
N ASP A 114 -36.91 -25.39 3.00
CA ASP A 114 -36.40 -25.90 1.73
C ASP A 114 -35.23 -25.03 1.23
N ARG A 115 -35.29 -23.70 1.42
CA ARG A 115 -34.16 -22.81 1.12
C ARG A 115 -32.94 -23.15 1.95
N GLN A 116 -33.11 -23.34 3.26
CA GLN A 116 -32.01 -23.73 4.15
C GLN A 116 -31.37 -25.05 3.73
N LEU A 117 -32.17 -26.03 3.28
CA LEU A 117 -31.63 -27.29 2.75
C LEU A 117 -30.79 -27.06 1.48
N ILE A 118 -31.25 -26.22 0.56
CA ILE A 118 -30.49 -25.87 -0.64
C ILE A 118 -29.21 -25.13 -0.28
N ASP A 119 -29.28 -24.13 0.60
CA ASP A 119 -28.12 -23.35 1.04
C ASP A 119 -27.05 -24.22 1.68
N LEU A 120 -27.46 -25.18 2.52
CA LEU A 120 -26.55 -26.14 3.14
C LEU A 120 -25.86 -27.01 2.09
N ARG A 121 -26.60 -27.52 1.10
CA ARG A 121 -26.04 -28.33 0.00
C ARG A 121 -25.05 -27.53 -0.85
N VAL A 122 -25.38 -26.27 -1.17
CA VAL A 122 -24.48 -25.37 -1.92
C VAL A 122 -23.20 -25.10 -1.11
N ALA A 123 -23.32 -24.77 0.17
CA ALA A 123 -22.18 -24.56 1.04
C ALA A 123 -21.29 -25.82 1.12
N GLU A 124 -21.87 -27.00 1.37
CA GLU A 124 -21.13 -28.27 1.39
C GLU A 124 -20.40 -28.52 0.07
N GLN A 125 -21.09 -28.31 -1.06
CA GLN A 125 -20.52 -28.52 -2.39
C GLN A 125 -19.37 -27.56 -2.70
N MET A 126 -19.49 -26.28 -2.32
CA MET A 126 -18.45 -25.26 -2.53
C MET A 126 -17.26 -25.42 -1.59
N LYS A 127 -17.50 -25.82 -0.33
CA LYS A 127 -16.47 -26.03 0.69
C LYS A 127 -15.69 -27.33 0.49
N THR A 128 -16.30 -28.35 -0.11
CA THR A 128 -15.63 -29.63 -0.39
C THR A 128 -14.51 -29.45 -1.42
N ASN A 129 -13.28 -29.69 -0.97
CA ASN A 129 -12.09 -29.63 -1.83
C ASN A 129 -11.94 -30.93 -2.63
N ARG A 130 -12.09 -30.81 -3.96
CA ARG A 130 -12.00 -31.91 -4.93
C ARG A 130 -10.71 -31.87 -5.75
N TYR A 131 -9.67 -31.21 -5.25
CA TYR A 131 -8.35 -31.24 -5.85
C TYR A 131 -7.57 -32.46 -5.37
N ASP A 132 -7.12 -33.28 -6.31
CA ASP A 132 -6.22 -34.41 -6.07
C ASP A 132 -4.77 -33.98 -6.36
N ALA A 133 -3.97 -33.83 -5.30
CA ALA A 133 -2.58 -33.41 -5.41
C ALA A 133 -1.66 -34.46 -6.06
N ALA A 134 -2.02 -35.75 -6.02
CA ALA A 134 -1.22 -36.81 -6.63
C ALA A 134 -1.38 -36.85 -8.16
N ARG A 135 -2.57 -36.48 -8.65
CA ARG A 135 -2.88 -36.43 -10.09
C ARG A 135 -2.77 -35.02 -10.68
N ASP A 136 -2.70 -33.99 -9.82
CA ASP A 136 -2.78 -32.58 -10.19
C ASP A 136 -4.09 -32.23 -10.94
N GLU A 137 -5.21 -32.77 -10.44
CA GLU A 137 -6.54 -32.66 -11.06
C GLU A 137 -7.56 -32.06 -10.09
N LEU A 138 -8.28 -31.03 -10.53
CA LEU A 138 -9.48 -30.53 -9.85
C LEU A 138 -10.72 -31.05 -10.58
N ARG A 139 -11.58 -31.81 -9.87
CA ARG A 139 -12.81 -32.36 -10.43
C ARG A 139 -14.03 -31.57 -9.98
N LEU A 140 -14.74 -30.98 -10.93
CA LEU A 140 -15.98 -30.26 -10.68
C LEU A 140 -17.19 -31.19 -10.81
N THR A 141 -18.21 -30.97 -10.00
CA THR A 141 -19.50 -31.67 -10.16
C THR A 141 -20.23 -31.18 -11.42
N GLY A 142 -21.20 -31.95 -11.91
CA GLY A 142 -22.02 -31.50 -13.06
C GLY A 142 -22.69 -30.15 -12.84
N ASP A 143 -23.18 -29.89 -11.62
CA ASP A 143 -23.79 -28.61 -11.25
C ASP A 143 -22.77 -27.46 -11.24
N GLN A 144 -21.55 -27.71 -10.76
CA GLN A 144 -20.47 -26.73 -10.82
C GLN A 144 -20.07 -26.40 -12.25
N VAL A 145 -20.06 -27.39 -13.15
CA VAL A 145 -19.79 -27.15 -14.58
C VAL A 145 -20.88 -26.30 -15.20
N ALA A 146 -22.16 -26.59 -14.92
CA ALA A 146 -23.28 -25.80 -15.43
C ALA A 146 -23.27 -24.36 -14.89
N ALA A 147 -23.02 -24.19 -13.59
CA ALA A 147 -22.88 -22.87 -12.96
C ALA A 147 -21.69 -22.09 -13.54
N LEU A 148 -20.53 -22.76 -13.74
CA LEU A 148 -19.35 -22.16 -14.33
C LEU A 148 -19.60 -21.60 -15.73
N ALA A 149 -20.38 -22.29 -16.56
CA ALA A 149 -20.73 -21.80 -17.90
C ALA A 149 -21.49 -20.45 -17.83
N ARG A 150 -22.41 -20.28 -16.88
CA ARG A 150 -23.14 -19.02 -16.66
C ARG A 150 -22.26 -17.90 -16.13
N VAL A 151 -21.32 -18.23 -15.25
CA VAL A 151 -20.35 -17.26 -14.72
C VAL A 151 -19.34 -16.84 -15.79
N ALA A 152 -18.93 -17.75 -16.67
CA ALA A 152 -18.08 -17.42 -17.81
C ALA A 152 -18.78 -16.46 -18.79
N GLU A 153 -20.08 -16.66 -19.04
CA GLU A 153 -20.90 -15.76 -19.87
C GLU A 153 -20.98 -14.36 -19.27
N LEU A 154 -21.12 -14.23 -17.94
CA LEU A 154 -21.10 -12.94 -17.24
C LEU A 154 -19.79 -12.18 -17.54
N TRP A 155 -18.64 -12.81 -17.31
CA TRP A 155 -17.34 -12.15 -17.50
C TRP A 155 -17.03 -11.87 -18.96
N GLU A 156 -17.44 -12.75 -19.88
CA GLU A 156 -17.30 -12.50 -21.32
C GLU A 156 -18.10 -11.26 -21.73
N ARG A 157 -19.36 -11.16 -21.30
CA ARG A 157 -20.24 -10.03 -21.62
C ARG A 157 -19.71 -8.73 -21.03
N THR A 158 -19.38 -8.71 -19.73
CA THR A 158 -18.87 -7.50 -19.06
C THR A 158 -17.61 -6.96 -19.74
N MET A 159 -16.70 -7.83 -20.16
CA MET A 159 -15.43 -7.39 -20.76
C MET A 159 -15.54 -7.07 -22.26
N ARG A 160 -16.55 -7.61 -22.95
CA ARG A 160 -16.84 -7.32 -24.36
C ARG A 160 -17.66 -6.04 -24.50
N ASP A 161 -18.80 -5.99 -23.83
CA ASP A 161 -19.82 -4.96 -24.00
C ASP A 161 -19.57 -3.75 -23.07
N GLY A 162 -18.78 -3.96 -22.01
CA GLY A 162 -18.58 -2.99 -20.95
C GLY A 162 -19.69 -3.04 -19.90
N ASP A 163 -19.52 -2.25 -18.85
CA ASP A 163 -20.53 -1.98 -17.83
C ASP A 163 -20.27 -0.58 -17.26
N GLU A 164 -21.11 0.36 -17.69
CA GLU A 164 -20.98 1.75 -17.30
C GLU A 164 -21.05 1.93 -15.79
N ARG A 165 -21.87 1.16 -15.05
CA ARG A 165 -22.05 1.30 -13.59
C ARG A 165 -20.76 1.04 -12.80
N TYR A 166 -19.87 0.26 -13.40
CA TYR A 166 -18.53 -0.04 -12.88
C TYR A 166 -17.41 0.70 -13.62
N GLY A 167 -17.73 1.50 -14.63
CA GLY A 167 -16.75 2.21 -15.45
C GLY A 167 -15.98 1.31 -16.43
N PHE A 168 -16.46 0.08 -16.71
CA PHE A 168 -15.88 -0.77 -17.75
C PHE A 168 -16.28 -0.24 -19.13
N LEU A 169 -15.29 0.13 -19.93
CA LEU A 169 -15.52 0.52 -21.32
C LEU A 169 -15.74 -0.71 -22.21
N PRO A 170 -16.47 -0.59 -23.32
CA PRO A 170 -16.56 -1.65 -24.31
C PRO A 170 -15.18 -2.10 -24.78
N LEU A 171 -15.02 -3.41 -24.98
CA LEU A 171 -13.76 -4.05 -25.38
C LEU A 171 -12.59 -3.73 -24.44
N THR A 172 -12.86 -3.59 -23.13
CA THR A 172 -11.81 -3.50 -22.10
C THR A 172 -10.79 -4.63 -22.27
N VAL A 173 -11.27 -5.85 -22.57
CA VAL A 173 -10.43 -6.96 -23.04
C VAL A 173 -10.81 -7.33 -24.47
N ARG A 174 -9.86 -7.13 -25.39
CA ARG A 174 -10.12 -7.10 -26.83
C ARG A 174 -10.55 -8.44 -27.43
N THR A 175 -9.83 -9.51 -27.11
CA THR A 175 -10.04 -10.81 -27.77
C THR A 175 -10.92 -11.73 -26.95
N ALA A 176 -11.75 -12.54 -27.62
CA ALA A 176 -12.63 -13.50 -26.95
C ALA A 176 -11.85 -14.53 -26.12
N GLU A 177 -10.71 -15.02 -26.65
CA GLU A 177 -9.83 -15.95 -25.94
C GLU A 177 -9.34 -15.39 -24.60
N GLN A 178 -8.85 -14.14 -24.59
CA GLN A 178 -8.41 -13.47 -23.36
C GLN A 178 -9.56 -13.29 -22.36
N ARG A 179 -10.77 -13.00 -22.83
CA ARG A 179 -11.96 -12.90 -21.97
C ARG A 179 -12.30 -14.25 -21.33
N THR A 180 -12.24 -15.33 -22.09
CA THR A 180 -12.44 -16.69 -21.57
C THR A 180 -11.37 -17.07 -20.53
N GLN A 181 -10.10 -16.81 -20.82
CA GLN A 181 -8.99 -17.07 -19.90
C GLN A 181 -9.13 -16.25 -18.61
N LEU A 182 -9.51 -14.97 -18.71
CA LEU A 182 -9.76 -14.12 -17.55
C LEU A 182 -10.89 -14.68 -16.66
N GLY A 183 -11.99 -15.14 -17.26
CA GLY A 183 -13.07 -15.79 -16.52
C GLY A 183 -12.62 -17.06 -15.78
N ARG A 184 -11.70 -17.84 -16.37
CA ARG A 184 -11.09 -19.02 -15.71
C ARG A 184 -10.19 -18.64 -14.54
N PHE A 185 -9.46 -17.54 -14.66
CA PHE A 185 -8.68 -16.99 -13.54
C PHE A 185 -9.58 -16.55 -12.39
N PHE A 186 -10.65 -15.80 -12.66
CA PHE A 186 -11.61 -15.41 -11.62
C PHE A 186 -12.32 -16.60 -10.98
N PHE A 187 -12.64 -17.64 -11.76
CA PHE A 187 -13.14 -18.90 -11.20
C PHE A 187 -12.12 -19.53 -10.23
N TRP A 188 -10.84 -19.58 -10.60
CA TRP A 188 -9.81 -20.14 -9.72
C TRP A 188 -9.68 -19.34 -8.41
N THR A 189 -9.72 -18.00 -8.45
CA THR A 189 -9.64 -17.18 -7.24
C THR A 189 -10.86 -17.39 -6.33
N ALA A 190 -12.05 -17.55 -6.91
CA ALA A 190 -13.28 -17.89 -6.18
C ALA A 190 -13.25 -19.31 -5.60
N TRP A 191 -12.76 -20.30 -6.35
CA TRP A 191 -12.59 -21.67 -5.88
C TRP A 191 -11.66 -21.73 -4.67
N ALA A 192 -10.50 -21.08 -4.75
CA ALA A 192 -9.55 -21.01 -3.64
C ALA A 192 -10.17 -20.33 -2.40
N ALA A 193 -11.03 -19.33 -2.62
CA ALA A 193 -11.70 -18.61 -1.54
C ALA A 193 -12.76 -19.42 -0.79
N ALA A 194 -13.28 -20.50 -1.38
CA ALA A 194 -14.33 -21.34 -0.80
C ALA A 194 -13.85 -22.74 -0.39
N ALA A 195 -13.03 -23.40 -1.20
CA ALA A 195 -12.63 -24.78 -0.97
C ALA A 195 -11.78 -24.89 0.30
N ASN A 196 -12.16 -25.78 1.22
CA ASN A 196 -11.43 -26.03 2.45
C ASN A 196 -10.00 -26.50 2.16
N ARG A 197 -9.02 -26.03 2.94
CA ARG A 197 -7.67 -26.59 2.88
C ARG A 197 -7.71 -28.08 3.24
N PRO A 198 -6.86 -28.93 2.63
CA PRO A 198 -6.80 -30.34 2.98
C PRO A 198 -6.63 -30.56 4.49
N GLY A 199 -7.55 -31.34 5.09
CA GLY A 199 -7.55 -31.63 6.53
C GLY A 199 -7.92 -30.46 7.45
N LYS A 200 -8.50 -29.38 6.91
CA LYS A 200 -8.97 -28.20 7.67
C LYS A 200 -10.46 -27.93 7.38
N ASP A 201 -11.07 -27.11 8.23
CA ASP A 201 -12.47 -26.67 8.17
C ASP A 201 -12.64 -25.25 7.58
N TYR A 202 -11.54 -24.61 7.18
CA TYR A 202 -11.50 -23.28 6.56
C TYR A 202 -10.86 -23.30 5.17
N SER A 203 -11.22 -22.32 4.32
CA SER A 203 -10.76 -22.23 2.92
C SER A 203 -9.30 -21.79 2.79
N TYR A 204 -8.73 -21.79 1.57
CA TYR A 204 -7.34 -21.33 1.37
C TYR A 204 -7.11 -19.88 1.83
N THR A 205 -8.14 -19.05 1.81
CA THR A 205 -8.14 -17.64 2.20
C THR A 205 -8.71 -17.41 3.61
N GLY A 206 -8.81 -18.45 4.45
CA GLY A 206 -9.32 -18.31 5.82
C GLY A 206 -10.81 -17.97 5.87
N ASN A 207 -11.60 -18.53 4.94
CA ASN A 207 -13.03 -18.23 4.70
C ASN A 207 -13.31 -16.82 4.16
N TRP A 208 -12.32 -16.02 3.81
CA TRP A 208 -12.58 -14.74 3.13
C TRP A 208 -12.87 -14.97 1.64
N PRO A 209 -13.82 -14.27 0.99
CA PRO A 209 -14.65 -13.19 1.52
C PRO A 209 -15.87 -13.69 2.30
N PRO A 210 -16.42 -12.87 3.23
CA PRO A 210 -17.71 -13.12 3.85
C PRO A 210 -18.81 -13.32 2.81
N ASP A 211 -19.34 -14.54 2.77
CA ASP A 211 -20.53 -14.91 2.00
C ASP A 211 -21.17 -16.17 2.61
N ARG A 212 -22.34 -15.99 3.22
CA ARG A 212 -23.06 -17.09 3.89
C ARG A 212 -23.60 -18.13 2.91
N ALA A 213 -23.86 -17.76 1.65
CA ALA A 213 -24.39 -18.68 0.64
C ALA A 213 -23.41 -19.82 0.30
N VAL A 214 -22.11 -19.61 0.55
CA VAL A 214 -21.05 -20.62 0.34
C VAL A 214 -20.46 -21.13 1.66
N GLY A 215 -21.05 -20.75 2.81
CA GLY A 215 -20.56 -21.14 4.12
C GLY A 215 -19.30 -20.40 4.59
N ASN A 216 -18.97 -19.25 3.98
CA ASN A 216 -17.85 -18.42 4.37
C ASN A 216 -18.23 -17.50 5.55
N VAL A 217 -17.82 -17.92 6.74
CA VAL A 217 -17.96 -17.17 8.00
C VAL A 217 -16.61 -17.05 8.71
N ALA A 218 -16.45 -16.00 9.52
CA ALA A 218 -15.24 -15.77 10.30
C ALA A 218 -14.91 -16.99 11.16
N THR A 219 -13.65 -17.44 11.10
CA THR A 219 -13.18 -18.64 11.83
C THR A 219 -12.95 -18.34 13.30
N ALA A 220 -12.85 -19.38 14.14
CA ALA A 220 -12.50 -19.22 15.55
C ALA A 220 -11.14 -18.51 15.74
N GLU A 221 -10.16 -18.81 14.87
CA GLU A 221 -8.84 -18.15 14.88
C GLU A 221 -8.94 -16.64 14.60
N THR A 222 -9.87 -16.22 13.73
CA THR A 222 -10.13 -14.80 13.46
C THR A 222 -10.55 -14.05 14.73
N TYR A 223 -11.43 -14.63 15.55
CA TYR A 223 -11.83 -14.04 16.83
C TYR A 223 -10.69 -14.06 17.85
N LEU A 224 -10.03 -15.21 18.01
CA LEU A 224 -8.94 -15.39 18.97
C LEU A 224 -7.80 -14.38 18.75
N TRP A 225 -7.34 -14.24 17.50
CA TRP A 225 -6.23 -13.34 17.18
C TRP A 225 -6.63 -11.86 17.16
N SER A 226 -7.92 -11.54 17.02
CA SER A 226 -8.41 -10.18 17.27
C SER A 226 -8.25 -9.80 18.74
N LEU A 227 -8.58 -10.70 19.68
CA LEU A 227 -8.31 -10.48 21.10
C LEU A 227 -6.80 -10.42 21.39
N GLY A 228 -6.02 -11.29 20.72
CA GLY A 228 -4.56 -11.28 20.79
C GLY A 228 -3.95 -9.93 20.37
N GLY A 229 -4.43 -9.33 19.28
CA GLY A 229 -4.00 -8.01 18.83
C GLY A 229 -4.31 -6.90 19.84
N VAL A 230 -5.53 -6.88 20.39
CA VAL A 230 -5.90 -5.91 21.44
C VAL A 230 -5.01 -6.05 22.69
N LEU A 231 -4.77 -7.29 23.14
CA LEU A 231 -3.87 -7.54 24.28
C LEU A 231 -2.44 -7.05 23.98
N ALA A 232 -1.93 -7.35 22.78
CA ALA A 232 -0.59 -6.93 22.36
C ALA A 232 -0.45 -5.40 22.35
N LEU A 233 -1.46 -4.68 21.86
CA LEU A 233 -1.50 -3.21 21.89
C LEU A 233 -1.32 -2.67 23.32
N PHE A 234 -2.12 -3.15 24.27
CA PHE A 234 -2.08 -2.64 25.65
C PHE A 234 -0.77 -2.98 26.38
N LEU A 235 -0.25 -4.19 26.17
CA LEU A 235 1.05 -4.58 26.73
C LEU A 235 2.17 -3.71 26.15
N ALA A 236 2.22 -3.55 24.83
CA ALA A 236 3.22 -2.72 24.16
C ALA A 236 3.12 -1.26 24.58
N LEU A 237 1.91 -0.70 24.71
CA LEU A 237 1.69 0.65 25.23
C LEU A 237 2.22 0.81 26.65
N GLY A 238 1.90 -0.13 27.55
CA GLY A 238 2.38 -0.12 28.93
C GLY A 238 3.90 -0.15 29.03
N PHE A 239 4.56 -1.02 28.26
CA PHE A 239 6.02 -1.06 28.17
C PHE A 239 6.56 0.25 27.60
N PHE A 240 6.00 0.76 26.50
CA PHE A 240 6.45 1.99 25.88
C PHE A 240 6.42 3.18 26.87
N ILE A 241 5.30 3.38 27.57
CA ILE A 241 5.17 4.44 28.57
C ILE A 241 6.21 4.26 29.68
N TYR A 242 6.36 3.04 30.21
CA TYR A 242 7.36 2.75 31.23
C TYR A 242 8.79 3.10 30.76
N PHE A 243 9.20 2.63 29.58
CA PHE A 243 10.55 2.85 29.05
C PHE A 243 10.81 4.33 28.76
N VAL A 244 9.85 5.03 28.14
CA VAL A 244 9.99 6.46 27.81
C VAL A 244 10.16 7.31 29.08
N HIS A 245 9.37 7.06 30.13
CA HIS A 245 9.45 7.83 31.37
C HIS A 245 10.63 7.42 32.25
N HIS A 246 10.89 6.12 32.42
CA HIS A 246 11.97 5.63 33.28
C HIS A 246 13.36 5.99 32.72
N TYR A 247 13.58 5.77 31.42
CA TYR A 247 14.87 6.06 30.77
C TYR A 247 14.98 7.47 30.19
N ARG A 248 13.94 8.30 30.36
CA ARG A 248 13.85 9.68 29.84
C ARG A 248 14.20 9.74 28.35
N VAL A 249 13.55 8.89 27.55
CA VAL A 249 13.73 8.81 26.09
C VAL A 249 13.05 10.01 25.42
N TRP A 250 13.58 11.20 25.68
CA TRP A 250 13.08 12.48 25.18
C TRP A 250 14.21 13.25 24.49
N TYR A 251 13.85 14.00 23.46
CA TYR A 251 14.72 15.06 22.95
C TYR A 251 14.85 16.10 24.08
N GLY A 252 16.06 16.30 24.59
CA GLY A 252 16.31 17.28 25.67
C GLY A 252 16.01 18.72 25.22
N GLY A 253 15.98 19.66 26.16
CA GLY A 253 15.68 21.06 25.87
C GLY A 253 16.60 21.70 24.81
N ALA A 254 16.02 22.58 24.00
CA ALA A 254 16.68 23.10 22.81
C ALA A 254 17.88 24.02 23.11
N LYS A 255 18.90 23.98 22.23
CA LYS A 255 20.10 24.83 22.34
C LYS A 255 20.18 25.86 21.20
N SER A 256 19.66 27.05 21.46
CA SER A 256 19.91 28.31 20.72
C SER A 256 19.40 28.41 19.26
N ALA A 257 18.63 29.45 18.95
CA ALA A 257 18.14 29.81 17.61
C ALA A 257 19.18 30.30 16.56
N PRO A 258 20.41 30.76 16.89
CA PRO A 258 21.34 31.32 15.89
C PRO A 258 21.78 30.37 14.77
N LEU A 259 21.82 29.05 14.99
CA LEU A 259 22.27 28.09 13.97
C LEU A 259 21.31 28.00 12.78
N ALA A 260 20.00 28.07 13.02
CA ALA A 260 18.99 28.03 11.96
C ALA A 260 19.11 29.22 11.00
N TRP A 261 19.43 30.41 11.52
CA TRP A 261 19.68 31.59 10.69
C TRP A 261 20.97 31.46 9.88
N LYS A 262 22.06 31.01 10.52
CA LYS A 262 23.34 30.75 9.82
C LYS A 262 23.19 29.77 8.67
N LEU A 263 22.29 28.79 8.79
CA LEU A 263 22.06 27.77 7.76
C LEU A 263 21.52 28.35 6.44
N ILE A 264 20.72 29.42 6.52
CA ILE A 264 20.12 30.09 5.36
C ILE A 264 21.14 30.98 4.66
N ASP A 265 22.08 31.52 5.43
CA ASP A 265 23.12 32.42 4.93
C ASP A 265 24.35 31.65 4.40
N LEU A 266 24.33 30.31 4.44
CA LEU A 266 25.39 29.51 3.84
C LEU A 266 25.40 29.67 2.32
N PRO A 267 26.58 29.82 1.69
CA PRO A 267 26.68 29.87 0.24
C PRO A 267 26.23 28.54 -0.36
N LEU A 268 25.38 28.62 -1.39
CA LEU A 268 24.89 27.46 -2.12
C LEU A 268 26.01 26.82 -2.94
N THR A 269 26.15 25.51 -2.81
CA THR A 269 27.02 24.71 -3.68
C THR A 269 26.33 24.42 -5.03
N PRO A 270 27.11 24.12 -6.10
CA PRO A 270 26.55 23.74 -7.39
C PRO A 270 25.56 22.57 -7.33
N SER A 271 25.82 21.53 -6.52
CA SER A 271 24.89 20.40 -6.38
C SER A 271 23.59 20.75 -5.65
N GLN A 272 23.63 21.67 -4.67
CA GLN A 272 22.43 22.18 -4.01
C GLN A 272 21.57 22.98 -4.99
N PHE A 273 22.18 23.84 -5.81
CA PHE A 273 21.45 24.57 -6.85
C PHE A 273 20.88 23.61 -7.91
N ALA A 274 21.64 22.58 -8.30
CA ALA A 274 21.17 21.52 -9.19
C ALA A 274 19.98 20.71 -8.62
N ALA A 275 19.78 20.67 -7.30
CA ALA A 275 18.62 20.04 -6.67
C ALA A 275 17.33 20.88 -6.84
N ALA A 276 17.41 22.19 -7.10
CA ALA A 276 16.24 23.06 -7.22
C ALA A 276 15.22 22.57 -8.27
N LYS A 277 15.71 22.10 -9.44
CA LYS A 277 14.85 21.57 -10.50
C LYS A 277 14.11 20.28 -10.12
N TYR A 278 14.63 19.50 -9.18
CA TYR A 278 13.90 18.34 -8.67
C TYR A 278 12.64 18.76 -7.94
N PHE A 279 12.74 19.77 -7.08
CA PHE A 279 11.58 20.27 -6.32
C PHE A 279 10.51 20.87 -7.23
N LEU A 280 10.90 21.52 -8.34
CA LEU A 280 9.95 21.98 -9.34
C LEU A 280 9.20 20.81 -10.00
N VAL A 281 9.93 19.76 -10.42
CA VAL A 281 9.31 18.54 -10.98
C VAL A 281 8.40 17.88 -9.96
N VAL A 282 8.81 17.76 -8.69
CA VAL A 282 7.99 17.23 -7.60
C VAL A 282 6.64 17.94 -7.52
N ILE A 283 6.61 19.27 -7.60
CA ILE A 283 5.37 20.05 -7.53
C ILE A 283 4.48 19.76 -8.73
N LEU A 284 5.06 19.64 -9.93
CA LEU A 284 4.31 19.28 -11.15
C LEU A 284 3.75 17.86 -11.06
N LEU A 285 4.52 16.90 -10.55
CA LEU A 285 4.07 15.52 -10.32
C LEU A 285 2.95 15.47 -9.28
N PHE A 286 3.07 16.21 -8.19
CA PHE A 286 2.04 16.29 -7.15
C PHE A 286 0.74 16.93 -7.69
N LEU A 287 0.85 17.99 -8.50
CA LEU A 287 -0.31 18.59 -9.16
C LEU A 287 -0.99 17.59 -10.11
N ALA A 288 -0.22 16.93 -10.98
CA ALA A 288 -0.75 15.91 -11.89
C ALA A 288 -1.43 14.77 -11.12
N GLN A 289 -0.78 14.27 -10.05
CA GLN A 289 -1.30 13.21 -9.19
C GLN A 289 -2.65 13.61 -8.57
N THR A 290 -2.75 14.84 -8.07
CA THR A 290 -3.98 15.37 -7.48
C THR A 290 -5.09 15.49 -8.53
N CYS A 291 -4.77 15.90 -9.76
CA CYS A 291 -5.74 15.93 -10.87
C CYS A 291 -6.29 14.54 -11.19
N PHE A 292 -5.44 13.50 -11.24
CA PHE A 292 -5.92 12.12 -11.41
C PHE A 292 -6.74 11.63 -10.21
N GLY A 293 -6.42 12.08 -8.99
CA GLY A 293 -7.25 11.81 -7.81
C GLY A 293 -8.65 12.42 -7.93
N GLY A 294 -8.72 13.67 -8.38
CA GLY A 294 -9.99 14.34 -8.66
C GLY A 294 -10.79 13.65 -9.78
N LEU A 295 -10.11 13.17 -10.83
CA LEU A 295 -10.75 12.39 -11.90
C LEU A 295 -11.32 11.06 -11.38
N LEU A 296 -10.57 10.35 -10.52
CA LEU A 296 -11.05 9.11 -9.89
C LEU A 296 -12.27 9.37 -9.01
N ALA A 297 -12.24 10.42 -8.19
CA ALA A 297 -13.38 10.83 -7.40
C ALA A 297 -14.59 11.15 -8.30
N HIS A 298 -14.39 11.82 -9.43
CA HIS A 298 -15.47 12.03 -10.40
C HIS A 298 -16.02 10.71 -10.94
N TYR A 299 -15.18 9.76 -11.34
CA TYR A 299 -15.64 8.43 -11.80
C TYR A 299 -16.34 7.61 -10.73
N THR A 300 -16.13 7.88 -9.44
CA THR A 300 -16.92 7.19 -8.39
C THR A 300 -18.39 7.59 -8.40
N VAL A 301 -18.68 8.85 -8.75
CA VAL A 301 -20.03 9.44 -8.83
C VAL A 301 -20.64 9.28 -10.23
N HIS A 302 -19.84 9.51 -11.27
CA HIS A 302 -20.21 9.36 -12.68
C HIS A 302 -19.29 8.35 -13.38
N PRO A 303 -19.48 7.04 -13.12
CA PRO A 303 -18.72 5.98 -13.78
C PRO A 303 -18.74 6.10 -15.31
N GLY A 304 -17.58 5.97 -15.95
CA GLY A 304 -17.46 5.98 -17.41
C GLY A 304 -17.75 7.32 -18.09
N ARG A 305 -18.02 8.41 -17.34
CA ARG A 305 -18.32 9.74 -17.88
C ARG A 305 -17.44 10.81 -17.25
N PHE A 306 -17.28 11.91 -17.98
CA PHE A 306 -16.64 13.13 -17.51
C PHE A 306 -17.27 14.33 -18.22
N TYR A 307 -17.18 15.52 -17.62
CA TYR A 307 -17.74 16.76 -18.21
C TYR A 307 -17.28 17.00 -19.66
N ILE A 308 -16.08 16.53 -20.00
CA ILE A 308 -15.55 16.49 -21.37
C ILE A 308 -15.61 15.02 -21.84
N PRO A 309 -16.57 14.64 -22.71
CA PRO A 309 -16.85 13.22 -23.02
C PRO A 309 -15.65 12.44 -23.56
N PHE A 310 -14.82 13.08 -24.39
CA PHE A 310 -13.62 12.44 -24.95
C PHE A 310 -12.62 12.00 -23.88
N LEU A 311 -12.52 12.71 -22.75
CA LEU A 311 -11.57 12.34 -21.69
C LEU A 311 -11.95 11.01 -21.03
N ALA A 312 -13.24 10.76 -20.79
CA ALA A 312 -13.70 9.51 -20.19
C ALA A 312 -13.55 8.30 -21.10
N GLN A 313 -13.63 8.51 -22.42
CA GLN A 313 -13.36 7.47 -23.41
C GLN A 313 -11.85 7.21 -23.58
N LEU A 314 -11.03 8.25 -23.38
CA LEU A 314 -9.58 8.18 -23.54
C LEU A 314 -8.88 7.55 -22.34
N ILE A 315 -9.29 7.95 -21.12
CA ILE A 315 -8.66 7.62 -19.84
C ILE A 315 -9.62 6.74 -19.05
N PRO A 316 -9.51 5.40 -19.13
CA PRO A 316 -10.31 4.52 -18.29
C PRO A 316 -9.90 4.64 -16.82
N TYR A 317 -10.77 4.12 -15.94
CA TYR A 317 -10.54 4.12 -14.49
C TYR A 317 -9.19 3.51 -14.11
N SER A 318 -8.82 2.36 -14.70
CA SER A 318 -7.54 1.69 -14.45
C SER A 318 -6.35 2.62 -14.74
N TRP A 319 -6.31 3.29 -15.90
CA TRP A 319 -5.25 4.25 -16.20
C TRP A 319 -5.21 5.39 -15.17
N ALA A 320 -6.36 6.02 -14.87
CA ALA A 320 -6.39 7.10 -13.91
C ALA A 320 -5.86 6.68 -12.53
N LYS A 321 -6.20 5.45 -12.09
CA LYS A 321 -5.76 4.88 -10.81
C LYS A 321 -4.26 4.54 -10.83
N SER A 322 -3.77 3.87 -11.88
CA SER A 322 -2.34 3.55 -12.02
C SER A 322 -1.49 4.82 -11.92
N TRP A 323 -1.87 5.88 -12.64
CA TRP A 323 -1.12 7.14 -12.61
C TRP A 323 -1.25 7.86 -11.27
N HIS A 324 -2.42 7.85 -10.63
CA HIS A 324 -2.60 8.45 -9.32
C HIS A 324 -1.67 7.84 -8.26
N LEU A 325 -1.56 6.50 -8.22
CA LEU A 325 -0.67 5.81 -7.28
C LEU A 325 0.80 5.95 -7.66
N GLN A 326 1.13 5.70 -8.94
CA GLN A 326 2.51 5.75 -9.42
C GLN A 326 3.13 7.15 -9.24
N LEU A 327 2.36 8.20 -9.53
CA LEU A 327 2.80 9.58 -9.31
C LEU A 327 2.95 9.88 -7.82
N ALA A 328 2.09 9.35 -6.94
CA ALA A 328 2.19 9.54 -5.50
C ALA A 328 3.54 9.02 -4.97
N VAL A 329 3.93 7.81 -5.38
CA VAL A 329 5.23 7.22 -5.05
C VAL A 329 6.37 8.06 -5.65
N PHE A 330 6.26 8.47 -6.92
CA PHE A 330 7.33 9.22 -7.58
C PHE A 330 7.58 10.59 -6.95
N TRP A 331 6.57 11.39 -6.67
CA TRP A 331 6.81 12.73 -6.14
C TRP A 331 7.34 12.69 -4.71
N ILE A 332 6.82 11.77 -3.86
CA ILE A 332 7.34 11.56 -2.50
C ILE A 332 8.81 11.12 -2.57
N ALA A 333 9.11 10.02 -3.28
CA ALA A 333 10.48 9.50 -3.36
C ALA A 333 11.46 10.52 -3.97
N THR A 334 11.05 11.23 -5.03
CA THR A 334 11.88 12.26 -5.68
C THR A 334 12.16 13.43 -4.73
N THR A 335 11.20 13.80 -3.87
CA THR A 335 11.42 14.83 -2.86
C THR A 335 12.51 14.41 -1.89
N TRP A 336 12.50 13.15 -1.44
CA TRP A 336 13.46 12.64 -0.46
C TRP A 336 14.86 12.54 -1.06
N VAL A 337 14.94 12.07 -2.31
CA VAL A 337 16.16 12.08 -3.13
C VAL A 337 16.73 13.50 -3.24
N ALA A 338 15.90 14.48 -3.58
CA ALA A 338 16.31 15.87 -3.75
C ALA A 338 16.76 16.52 -2.44
N SER A 339 16.02 16.28 -1.35
CA SER A 339 16.37 16.78 -0.02
C SER A 339 17.67 16.17 0.48
N ALA A 340 17.91 14.88 0.24
CA ALA A 340 19.20 14.25 0.55
C ALA A 340 20.35 14.87 -0.25
N VAL A 341 20.16 15.12 -1.55
CA VAL A 341 21.16 15.80 -2.40
C VAL A 341 21.45 17.20 -1.86
N TYR A 342 20.42 17.94 -1.46
CA TYR A 342 20.57 19.28 -0.90
C TYR A 342 21.31 19.28 0.46
N LEU A 343 21.03 18.30 1.32
CA LEU A 343 21.65 18.16 2.64
C LEU A 343 23.08 17.62 2.59
N ALA A 344 23.43 16.82 1.59
CA ALA A 344 24.68 16.09 1.57
C ALA A 344 25.94 17.00 1.63
N PRO A 345 26.03 18.15 0.93
CA PRO A 345 27.15 19.09 1.08
C PRO A 345 27.17 19.80 2.44
N ILE A 346 26.00 20.06 3.04
CA ILE A 346 25.88 20.67 4.38
C ILE A 346 26.48 19.73 5.43
N ILE A 347 26.12 18.45 5.38
CA ILE A 347 26.61 17.42 6.30
C ILE A 347 28.09 17.10 6.01
N GLY A 348 28.46 17.01 4.74
CA GLY A 348 29.81 16.67 4.31
C GLY A 348 30.83 17.80 4.46
N GLY A 349 30.36 19.04 4.60
CA GLY A 349 31.17 20.26 4.70
C GLY A 349 31.98 20.59 3.43
N ARG A 350 31.62 20.00 2.27
CA ARG A 350 32.31 20.20 0.99
C ARG A 350 31.45 19.81 -0.21
N GLU A 351 31.77 20.39 -1.36
CA GLU A 351 31.27 19.97 -2.67
C GLU A 351 32.30 19.04 -3.37
N PRO A 352 32.00 17.75 -3.58
CA PRO A 352 32.89 16.86 -4.33
C PRO A 352 33.03 17.26 -5.81
N ARG A 353 34.19 16.99 -6.42
CA ARG A 353 34.42 17.21 -7.86
C ARG A 353 33.33 16.56 -8.70
N ARG A 354 32.75 17.28 -9.66
CA ARG A 354 31.68 16.80 -10.57
C ARG A 354 30.37 16.35 -9.86
N GLN A 355 30.10 16.78 -8.62
CA GLN A 355 28.86 16.39 -7.90
C GLN A 355 27.61 16.91 -8.61
N ALA A 356 27.58 18.19 -9.00
CA ALA A 356 26.48 18.74 -9.80
C ALA A 356 26.21 17.97 -11.11
N LEU A 357 27.27 17.51 -11.79
CA LEU A 357 27.12 16.69 -13.01
C LEU A 357 26.39 15.37 -12.71
N LEU A 358 26.80 14.65 -11.66
CA LEU A 358 26.13 13.39 -11.27
C LEU A 358 24.67 13.63 -10.87
N VAL A 359 24.38 14.74 -10.18
CA VAL A 359 23.01 15.16 -9.85
C VAL A 359 22.20 15.45 -11.12
N HIS A 360 22.79 16.07 -12.14
CA HIS A 360 22.10 16.29 -13.41
C HIS A 360 21.84 14.99 -14.18
N ILE A 361 22.78 14.03 -14.16
CA ILE A 361 22.60 12.71 -14.77
C ILE A 361 21.49 11.94 -14.05
N LEU A 362 21.50 11.93 -12.71
CA LEU A 362 20.46 11.30 -11.90
C LEU A 362 19.08 11.89 -12.20
N PHE A 363 19.00 13.22 -12.39
CA PHE A 363 17.75 13.91 -12.73
C PHE A 363 17.20 13.42 -14.08
N GLY A 364 18.05 13.37 -15.10
CA GLY A 364 17.66 12.87 -16.42
C GLY A 364 17.21 11.41 -16.37
N ALA A 365 17.90 10.58 -15.58
CA ALA A 365 17.53 9.17 -15.39
C ALA A 365 16.15 9.03 -14.73
N ILE A 366 15.87 9.76 -13.64
CA ILE A 366 14.57 9.73 -12.96
C ILE A 366 13.45 10.17 -13.91
N LEU A 367 13.66 11.25 -14.68
CA LEU A 367 12.65 11.73 -15.63
C LEU A 367 12.39 10.70 -16.74
N THR A 368 13.45 10.07 -17.25
CA THR A 368 13.34 9.01 -18.28
C THR A 368 12.53 7.83 -17.77
N VAL A 369 12.82 7.37 -16.54
CA VAL A 369 12.09 6.26 -15.92
C VAL A 369 10.64 6.65 -15.67
N ALA A 370 10.37 7.83 -15.10
CA ALA A 370 9.00 8.26 -14.79
C ALA A 370 8.14 8.42 -16.05
N VAL A 371 8.62 9.13 -17.07
CA VAL A 371 7.87 9.31 -18.33
C VAL A 371 7.74 7.98 -19.07
N GLY A 372 8.82 7.20 -19.16
CA GLY A 372 8.84 5.90 -19.81
C GLY A 372 7.86 4.92 -19.16
N SER A 373 7.82 4.84 -17.83
CA SER A 373 6.90 3.96 -17.12
C SER A 373 5.45 4.39 -17.29
N LEU A 374 5.15 5.69 -17.20
CA LEU A 374 3.77 6.19 -17.33
C LEU A 374 3.22 5.95 -18.74
N LEU A 375 4.01 6.21 -19.78
CA LEU A 375 3.64 5.90 -21.17
C LEU A 375 3.54 4.39 -21.41
N GLY A 376 4.45 3.63 -20.81
CA GLY A 376 4.43 2.17 -20.81
C GLY A 376 3.12 1.60 -20.25
N GLN A 377 2.70 2.05 -19.08
CA GLN A 377 1.44 1.66 -18.44
C GLN A 377 0.24 1.89 -19.37
N VAL A 378 0.18 3.06 -20.03
CA VAL A 378 -0.89 3.38 -20.99
C VAL A 378 -0.89 2.42 -22.18
N ALA A 379 0.28 2.19 -22.77
CA ALA A 379 0.42 1.25 -23.89
C ALA A 379 0.07 -0.20 -23.47
N GLY A 380 0.40 -0.58 -22.23
CA GLY A 380 0.04 -1.85 -21.61
C GLY A 380 -1.47 -2.05 -21.47
N ILE A 381 -2.14 -1.11 -20.80
CA ILE A 381 -3.60 -1.10 -20.59
C ILE A 381 -4.36 -1.08 -21.92
N ARG A 382 -3.84 -0.36 -22.93
CA ARG A 382 -4.41 -0.35 -24.28
C ARG A 382 -4.10 -1.61 -25.09
N GLY A 383 -3.38 -2.57 -24.53
CA GLY A 383 -3.03 -3.82 -25.20
C GLY A 383 -2.05 -3.68 -26.37
N GLN A 384 -1.32 -2.57 -26.49
CA GLN A 384 -0.47 -2.24 -27.65
C GLN A 384 0.91 -2.90 -27.64
N LEU A 385 1.31 -3.54 -26.54
CA LEU A 385 2.69 -4.04 -26.33
C LEU A 385 2.90 -5.53 -26.62
N GLY A 386 1.87 -6.29 -27.02
CA GLY A 386 1.99 -7.74 -27.22
C GLY A 386 2.54 -8.43 -25.97
N GLU A 387 3.55 -9.29 -26.11
CA GLU A 387 4.23 -10.00 -25.01
C GLU A 387 5.14 -9.12 -24.14
N TRP A 388 5.47 -7.90 -24.59
CA TRP A 388 6.34 -6.97 -23.85
C TRP A 388 5.62 -6.21 -22.74
N TRP A 389 4.33 -6.46 -22.53
CA TRP A 389 3.50 -5.76 -21.55
C TRP A 389 4.06 -5.83 -20.13
N PHE A 390 4.64 -6.95 -19.71
CA PHE A 390 5.23 -7.09 -18.37
C PHE A 390 6.52 -6.28 -18.22
N TRP A 391 7.30 -6.17 -19.29
CA TRP A 391 8.63 -5.53 -19.27
C TRP A 391 8.57 -4.03 -19.44
N LEU A 392 7.78 -3.56 -20.41
CA LEU A 392 7.71 -2.14 -20.79
C LEU A 392 6.38 -1.50 -20.39
N GLY A 393 5.36 -2.31 -20.13
CA GLY A 393 3.98 -1.87 -19.95
C GLY A 393 3.53 -1.76 -18.51
N HIS A 394 2.48 -2.52 -18.19
CA HIS A 394 1.77 -2.50 -16.92
C HIS A 394 1.94 -3.85 -16.21
N GLN A 395 2.61 -3.92 -15.06
CA GLN A 395 2.80 -5.20 -14.34
C GLN A 395 1.53 -5.72 -13.66
N GLY A 396 0.51 -4.88 -13.49
CA GLY A 396 -0.80 -5.32 -13.01
C GLY A 396 -0.94 -5.48 -11.50
N TRP A 397 0.00 -4.90 -10.76
CA TRP A 397 0.02 -4.93 -9.30
C TRP A 397 -0.06 -3.51 -8.77
N GLU A 398 -1.08 -3.23 -7.96
CA GLU A 398 -1.24 -1.94 -7.30
C GLU A 398 0.04 -1.58 -6.52
N TYR A 399 0.52 -0.34 -6.68
CA TYR A 399 1.80 0.22 -6.24
C TYR A 399 3.06 -0.23 -7.00
N LEU A 400 2.96 -1.25 -7.86
CA LEU A 400 4.04 -1.75 -8.72
C LEU A 400 3.59 -1.84 -10.17
N GLU A 401 2.89 -0.82 -10.66
CA GLU A 401 2.26 -0.79 -11.98
C GLU A 401 3.29 -0.70 -13.10
N LEU A 402 4.40 0.01 -12.87
CA LEU A 402 5.45 0.23 -13.85
C LEU A 402 6.09 -1.08 -14.37
N GLY A 403 6.30 -1.19 -15.68
CA GLY A 403 6.95 -2.37 -16.29
C GLY A 403 8.30 -2.75 -15.67
N ARG A 404 8.65 -4.05 -15.74
CA ARG A 404 9.86 -4.61 -15.09
C ARG A 404 11.17 -3.90 -15.46
N LEU A 405 11.34 -3.47 -16.71
CA LEU A 405 12.52 -2.71 -17.13
C LEU A 405 12.62 -1.39 -16.36
N TRP A 406 11.52 -0.65 -16.27
CA TRP A 406 11.45 0.62 -15.55
C TRP A 406 11.75 0.42 -14.07
N GLN A 407 11.34 -0.72 -13.48
CA GLN A 407 11.62 -1.06 -12.09
C GLN A 407 13.10 -1.31 -11.85
N ILE A 408 13.76 -2.03 -12.76
CA ILE A 408 15.20 -2.27 -12.69
C ILE A 408 15.97 -0.94 -12.85
N LEU A 409 15.58 -0.10 -13.79
CA LEU A 409 16.20 1.22 -13.99
C LEU A 409 16.00 2.13 -12.77
N LEU A 410 14.82 2.10 -12.14
CA LEU A 410 14.55 2.80 -10.88
C LEU A 410 15.49 2.31 -9.77
N PHE A 411 15.63 0.99 -9.61
CA PHE A 411 16.53 0.40 -8.62
C PHE A 411 17.99 0.80 -8.85
N VAL A 412 18.47 0.76 -10.10
CA VAL A 412 19.82 1.23 -10.47
C VAL A 412 19.97 2.73 -10.17
N GLY A 413 18.94 3.53 -10.46
CA GLY A 413 18.91 4.95 -10.12
C GLY A 413 19.01 5.22 -8.62
N LEU A 414 18.33 4.41 -7.78
CA LEU A 414 18.42 4.49 -6.32
C LEU A 414 19.82 4.11 -5.80
N ILE A 415 20.48 3.10 -6.39
CA ILE A 415 21.88 2.76 -6.07
C ILE A 415 22.82 3.91 -6.45
N ALA A 416 22.64 4.48 -7.65
CA ALA A 416 23.42 5.61 -8.12
C ALA A 416 23.24 6.83 -7.20
N TRP A 417 22.00 7.11 -6.79
CA TRP A 417 21.70 8.14 -5.80
C TRP A 417 22.44 7.91 -4.48
N LEU A 418 22.39 6.70 -3.92
CA LEU A 418 23.10 6.38 -2.67
C LEU A 418 24.60 6.62 -2.78
N ALA A 419 25.21 6.25 -3.91
CA ALA A 419 26.62 6.52 -4.19
C ALA A 419 26.93 8.02 -4.28
N ILE A 420 26.05 8.81 -4.92
CA ILE A 420 26.17 10.27 -5.03
C ILE A 420 26.12 10.92 -3.65
N ILE A 421 25.18 10.52 -2.79
CA ILE A 421 25.04 11.03 -1.42
C ILE A 421 26.25 10.65 -0.56
N TYR A 422 26.64 9.38 -0.57
CA TYR A 422 27.79 8.88 0.20
C TYR A 422 29.07 9.63 -0.16
N ARG A 423 29.27 9.98 -1.43
CA ARG A 423 30.46 10.72 -1.89
C ARG A 423 30.58 12.13 -1.31
N ALA A 424 29.46 12.81 -1.12
CA ALA A 424 29.40 14.13 -0.49
C ALA A 424 29.60 14.04 1.03
N ILE A 425 28.95 13.09 1.69
CA ILE A 425 28.98 12.93 3.16
C ILE A 425 30.29 12.28 3.65
N GLY A 426 30.85 11.33 2.89
CA GLY A 426 31.88 10.40 3.35
C GLY A 426 33.19 11.03 3.82
N ALA A 427 33.57 12.21 3.31
CA ALA A 427 34.77 12.90 3.81
C ALA A 427 34.53 13.63 5.14
N GLY A 428 33.32 14.16 5.35
CA GLY A 428 32.92 14.80 6.61
C GLY A 428 32.86 13.77 7.74
N LEU A 429 32.35 12.57 7.45
CA LEU A 429 32.33 11.43 8.39
C LEU A 429 33.73 11.05 8.91
N ARG A 430 34.75 11.08 8.06
CA ARG A 430 36.14 10.76 8.46
C ARG A 430 36.80 11.84 9.31
N LYS A 431 36.33 13.09 9.21
CA LYS A 431 36.88 14.26 9.90
C LYS A 431 36.09 14.68 11.14
N ALA A 432 34.93 14.07 11.39
CA ALA A 432 34.07 14.41 12.51
C ALA A 432 34.71 14.01 13.85
N VAL A 433 35.04 15.01 14.67
CA VAL A 433 35.61 14.83 16.02
C VAL A 433 34.53 14.39 17.03
N ASN A 434 33.28 14.81 16.82
CA ASN A 434 32.16 14.43 17.68
C ASN A 434 31.60 13.05 17.28
N GLU A 435 31.80 12.05 18.15
CA GLU A 435 31.37 10.68 17.91
C GLU A 435 29.85 10.50 17.80
N ASP A 436 29.06 11.26 18.58
CA ASP A 436 27.59 11.20 18.54
C ASP A 436 27.06 11.77 17.23
N TYR A 437 27.64 12.88 16.74
CA TYR A 437 27.27 13.42 15.42
C TYR A 437 27.64 12.45 14.29
N ARG A 438 28.83 11.86 14.34
CA ARG A 438 29.25 10.83 13.38
C ARG A 438 28.30 9.64 13.39
N ALA A 439 27.91 9.15 14.56
CA ALA A 439 26.97 8.04 14.70
C ALA A 439 25.57 8.38 14.17
N LEU A 440 25.09 9.62 14.34
CA LEU A 440 23.83 10.08 13.79
C LEU A 440 23.85 10.13 12.25
N VAL A 441 24.93 10.65 11.66
CA VAL A 441 25.08 10.66 10.20
C VAL A 441 25.18 9.23 9.66
N MET A 442 25.86 8.32 10.37
CA MET A 442 25.88 6.89 9.99
C MET A 442 24.50 6.26 10.08
N PHE A 443 23.70 6.56 11.11
CA PHE A 443 22.31 6.11 11.23
C PHE A 443 21.50 6.55 9.99
N TYR A 444 21.62 7.81 9.59
CA TYR A 444 20.97 8.35 8.39
C TYR A 444 21.45 7.68 7.09
N VAL A 445 22.74 7.41 6.94
CA VAL A 445 23.27 6.72 5.74
C VAL A 445 22.81 5.26 5.70
N PHE A 446 22.76 4.56 6.84
CA PHE A 446 22.24 3.19 6.92
C PHE A 446 20.73 3.14 6.63
N SER A 447 19.95 4.10 7.11
CA SER A 447 18.52 4.17 6.75
C SER A 447 18.32 4.40 5.26
N ALA A 448 19.12 5.28 4.64
CA ALA A 448 19.13 5.47 3.18
C ALA A 448 19.49 4.18 2.43
N ALA A 449 20.48 3.43 2.93
CA ALA A 449 20.88 2.15 2.33
C ALA A 449 19.76 1.10 2.42
N LEU A 450 19.04 1.02 3.55
CA LEU A 450 17.90 0.11 3.70
C LEU A 450 16.76 0.48 2.76
N VAL A 451 16.48 1.77 2.54
CA VAL A 451 15.50 2.23 1.53
C VAL A 451 15.83 1.64 0.16
N VAL A 452 17.10 1.69 -0.26
CA VAL A 452 17.50 1.12 -1.55
C VAL A 452 17.42 -0.41 -1.53
N ALA A 453 17.95 -1.06 -0.49
CA ALA A 453 18.03 -2.51 -0.41
C ALA A 453 16.65 -3.18 -0.42
N PHE A 454 15.67 -2.64 0.31
CA PHE A 454 14.34 -3.24 0.40
C PHE A 454 13.54 -3.13 -0.89
N PHE A 455 13.81 -2.12 -1.73
CA PHE A 455 13.20 -2.02 -3.05
C PHE A 455 13.54 -3.24 -3.94
N ALA A 456 14.69 -3.89 -3.72
CA ALA A 456 15.11 -5.07 -4.46
C ALA A 456 14.16 -6.28 -4.30
N PHE A 457 13.43 -6.38 -3.18
CA PHE A 457 12.46 -7.47 -2.97
C PHE A 457 11.30 -7.43 -3.98
N GLY A 458 11.00 -6.26 -4.54
CA GLY A 458 10.05 -6.14 -5.64
C GLY A 458 10.50 -6.86 -6.92
N LEU A 459 11.76 -7.32 -6.99
CA LEU A 459 12.33 -8.12 -8.07
C LEU A 459 12.15 -9.64 -7.89
N PHE A 460 11.57 -10.10 -6.78
CA PHE A 460 11.53 -11.52 -6.42
C PHE A 460 10.29 -12.25 -6.95
N TYR A 461 9.44 -11.57 -7.71
CA TYR A 461 8.37 -12.17 -8.49
C TYR A 461 8.50 -11.79 -9.97
N GLY A 462 7.89 -12.59 -10.85
CA GLY A 462 7.91 -12.40 -12.29
C GLY A 462 6.54 -12.67 -12.92
N ARG A 463 6.49 -12.58 -14.25
CA ARG A 463 5.34 -13.07 -15.03
C ARG A 463 5.12 -14.56 -14.75
N GLY A 464 3.88 -14.95 -14.49
CA GLY A 464 3.51 -16.33 -14.14
C GLY A 464 3.84 -16.75 -12.70
N SER A 465 4.36 -15.84 -11.84
CA SER A 465 4.44 -16.12 -10.40
C SER A 465 3.05 -16.37 -9.82
N HIS A 466 2.98 -17.27 -8.83
CA HIS A 466 1.74 -17.53 -8.12
C HIS A 466 1.23 -16.28 -7.42
N LEU A 467 -0.09 -16.03 -7.47
CA LEU A 467 -0.73 -14.84 -6.93
C LEU A 467 -0.31 -14.55 -5.48
N THR A 468 -0.48 -15.51 -4.55
CA THR A 468 -0.01 -15.43 -3.15
C THR A 468 1.48 -15.10 -3.02
N VAL A 469 2.34 -15.64 -3.89
CA VAL A 469 3.80 -15.42 -3.81
C VAL A 469 4.18 -14.03 -4.33
N ALA A 470 3.57 -13.59 -5.43
CA ALA A 470 3.75 -12.23 -5.94
C ALA A 470 3.25 -11.20 -4.92
N ASP A 471 2.09 -11.45 -4.31
CA ASP A 471 1.50 -10.58 -3.31
C ASP A 471 2.32 -10.52 -2.01
N TYR A 472 2.89 -11.66 -1.59
CA TYR A 472 3.87 -11.72 -0.49
C TYR A 472 5.04 -10.74 -0.71
N TRP A 473 5.71 -10.82 -1.86
CA TRP A 473 6.83 -9.93 -2.17
C TRP A 473 6.41 -8.49 -2.49
N ARG A 474 5.19 -8.28 -2.99
CA ARG A 474 4.62 -6.95 -3.20
C ARG A 474 4.54 -6.20 -1.87
N TRP A 475 4.08 -6.83 -0.80
CA TRP A 475 3.98 -6.18 0.51
C TRP A 475 5.33 -5.91 1.18
N PHE A 476 6.43 -6.55 0.75
CA PHE A 476 7.78 -6.12 1.17
C PHE A 476 8.14 -4.72 0.66
N VAL A 477 7.66 -4.35 -0.54
CA VAL A 477 7.94 -3.04 -1.14
C VAL A 477 6.81 -2.02 -0.99
N VAL A 478 5.64 -2.45 -0.50
CA VAL A 478 4.55 -1.56 -0.12
C VAL A 478 4.56 -1.33 1.39
N HIS A 479 4.35 -2.37 2.20
CA HIS A 479 4.31 -2.21 3.67
C HIS A 479 5.69 -1.97 4.26
N ILE A 480 6.64 -2.91 4.11
CA ILE A 480 7.92 -2.79 4.83
C ILE A 480 8.70 -1.57 4.31
N TRP A 481 8.78 -1.42 3.00
CA TRP A 481 9.52 -0.31 2.39
C TRP A 481 8.92 1.07 2.75
N VAL A 482 7.60 1.23 2.66
CA VAL A 482 6.95 2.52 2.98
C VAL A 482 6.76 2.67 4.49
N GLU A 483 6.12 1.74 5.19
CA GLU A 483 5.70 1.92 6.58
C GLU A 483 6.80 1.66 7.61
N SER A 484 7.76 0.77 7.34
CA SER A 484 8.89 0.54 8.28
C SER A 484 10.15 1.30 7.89
N ILE A 485 10.59 1.16 6.64
CA ILE A 485 11.89 1.68 6.20
C ILE A 485 11.83 3.18 5.91
N PHE A 486 10.73 3.72 5.36
CA PHE A 486 10.61 5.18 5.25
C PHE A 486 10.39 5.84 6.60
N GLU A 487 9.70 5.22 7.54
CA GLU A 487 9.64 5.74 8.91
C GLU A 487 11.04 5.80 9.52
N PHE A 488 11.83 4.72 9.39
CA PHE A 488 13.23 4.69 9.83
C PHE A 488 14.09 5.77 9.16
N PHE A 489 13.95 5.98 7.85
CA PHE A 489 14.64 7.05 7.13
C PHE A 489 14.15 8.44 7.55
N GLY A 490 12.85 8.63 7.68
CA GLY A 490 12.22 9.87 8.11
C GLY A 490 12.70 10.30 9.49
N VAL A 491 12.74 9.36 10.44
CA VAL A 491 13.35 9.59 11.76
C VAL A 491 14.81 10.01 11.62
N GLY A 492 15.59 9.33 10.79
CA GLY A 492 16.99 9.69 10.52
C GLY A 492 17.15 11.11 9.96
N VAL A 493 16.36 11.48 8.95
CA VAL A 493 16.38 12.81 8.33
C VAL A 493 15.98 13.88 9.34
N ILE A 494 14.85 13.72 10.02
CA ILE A 494 14.36 14.71 10.98
C ILE A 494 15.39 14.88 12.11
N SER A 495 15.97 13.78 12.61
CA SER A 495 17.01 13.85 13.63
C SER A 495 18.26 14.61 13.16
N VAL A 496 18.73 14.37 11.93
CA VAL A 496 19.83 15.15 11.33
C VAL A 496 19.46 16.62 11.18
N LEU A 497 18.23 16.93 10.71
CA LEU A 497 17.75 18.30 10.53
C LEU A 497 17.69 19.07 11.84
N LEU A 498 17.08 18.50 12.89
CA LEU A 498 16.99 19.14 14.21
C LEU A 498 18.38 19.41 14.80
N VAL A 499 19.30 18.47 14.67
CA VAL A 499 20.68 18.63 15.17
C VAL A 499 21.42 19.70 14.36
N THR A 500 21.24 19.73 13.04
CA THR A 500 21.84 20.73 12.15
C THR A 500 21.30 22.13 12.44
N MET A 501 20.03 22.26 12.83
CA MET A 501 19.43 23.54 13.25
C MET A 501 19.77 23.93 14.70
N GLY A 502 20.51 23.11 15.44
CA GLY A 502 20.84 23.33 16.86
C GLY A 502 19.67 23.07 17.82
N LEU A 503 18.55 22.52 17.34
CA LEU A 503 17.36 22.29 18.15
C LEU A 503 17.56 21.15 19.15
N VAL A 504 18.36 20.14 18.81
CA VAL A 504 18.63 19.00 19.70
C VAL A 504 20.10 18.58 19.64
N SER A 505 20.60 17.97 20.72
CA SER A 505 21.89 17.29 20.72
C SER A 505 21.87 15.99 19.89
N ALA A 506 22.99 15.67 19.24
CA ALA A 506 23.13 14.42 18.48
C ALA A 506 22.87 13.17 19.35
N ARG A 507 23.30 13.21 20.62
CA ARG A 507 23.10 12.11 21.57
C ARG A 507 21.63 11.86 21.86
N SER A 508 20.86 12.91 22.18
CA SER A 508 19.42 12.79 22.42
C SER A 508 18.71 12.29 21.17
N ALA A 509 19.12 12.78 20.00
CA ALA A 509 18.56 12.35 18.74
C ALA A 509 18.81 10.86 18.45
N LEU A 510 20.01 10.35 18.76
CA LEU A 510 20.34 8.93 18.64
C LEU A 510 19.55 8.03 19.60
N ILE A 511 19.36 8.48 20.85
CA ILE A 511 18.60 7.72 21.85
C ILE A 511 17.17 7.49 21.34
N VAL A 512 16.50 8.57 20.90
CA VAL A 512 15.14 8.45 20.37
C VAL A 512 15.12 7.65 19.07
N ALA A 513 16.04 7.93 18.14
CA ALA A 513 16.07 7.26 16.85
C ALA A 513 16.26 5.74 16.96
N TYR A 514 17.18 5.25 17.80
CA TYR A 514 17.36 3.82 18.00
C TYR A 514 16.23 3.16 18.80
N PHE A 515 15.63 3.88 19.76
CA PHE A 515 14.47 3.37 20.49
C PHE A 515 13.26 3.19 19.57
N THR A 516 12.93 4.22 18.77
CA THR A 516 11.89 4.14 17.74
C THR A 516 12.20 3.03 16.74
N ALA A 517 13.42 2.97 16.23
CA ALA A 517 13.82 1.93 15.26
C ALA A 517 13.65 0.51 15.81
N ALA A 518 13.97 0.24 17.08
CA ALA A 518 13.82 -1.10 17.64
C ALA A 518 12.35 -1.55 17.68
N ILE A 519 11.46 -0.65 18.08
CA ILE A 519 10.02 -0.94 18.15
C ILE A 519 9.47 -1.07 16.73
N THR A 520 9.70 -0.08 15.85
CA THR A 520 9.25 -0.09 14.46
C THR A 520 9.76 -1.32 13.70
N PHE A 521 11.01 -1.77 13.91
CA PHE A 521 11.50 -2.98 13.24
C PHE A 521 10.84 -4.25 13.77
N LEU A 522 10.56 -4.36 15.06
CA LEU A 522 9.89 -5.54 15.60
C LEU A 522 8.42 -5.58 15.19
N SER A 523 7.70 -4.47 15.34
CA SER A 523 6.28 -4.38 15.03
C SER A 523 6.02 -4.26 13.53
N GLY A 524 6.63 -3.28 12.85
CA GLY A 524 6.35 -2.94 11.44
C GLY A 524 6.77 -4.00 10.44
N ILE A 525 7.96 -4.61 10.62
CA ILE A 525 8.41 -5.67 9.71
C ILE A 525 7.47 -6.88 9.85
N LEU A 526 7.25 -7.39 11.07
CA LEU A 526 6.37 -8.55 11.28
C LEU A 526 4.90 -8.24 11.01
N GLY A 527 4.47 -7.01 11.28
CA GLY A 527 3.11 -6.53 11.11
C GLY A 527 2.67 -6.41 9.66
N THR A 528 3.60 -6.44 8.69
CA THR A 528 3.31 -6.73 7.26
C THR A 528 2.33 -7.89 7.07
N ALA A 529 2.37 -8.86 7.99
CA ALA A 529 1.47 -10.01 7.98
C ALA A 529 -0.03 -9.68 8.08
N HIS A 530 -0.42 -8.46 8.45
CA HIS A 530 -1.83 -8.05 8.38
C HIS A 530 -2.37 -7.94 6.93
N HIS A 531 -1.49 -7.84 5.93
CA HIS A 531 -1.86 -7.96 4.52
C HIS A 531 -1.94 -9.42 4.05
N TYR A 532 -1.51 -10.37 4.90
CA TYR A 532 -1.49 -11.81 4.59
C TYR A 532 -2.66 -12.57 5.21
N PHE A 533 -3.63 -11.87 5.80
CA PHE A 533 -4.79 -12.51 6.43
C PHE A 533 -5.59 -13.35 5.43
N TRP A 534 -5.80 -12.84 4.21
CA TRP A 534 -6.76 -13.42 3.24
C TRP A 534 -6.15 -13.78 1.88
N TYR A 535 -4.85 -13.57 1.68
CA TYR A 535 -4.15 -13.70 0.38
C TYR A 535 -3.85 -15.14 -0.09
N GLY A 536 -4.46 -16.16 0.54
CA GLY A 536 -4.23 -17.57 0.19
C GLY A 536 -3.05 -18.25 0.91
N GLY A 537 -2.47 -17.63 1.94
CA GLY A 537 -1.44 -18.26 2.78
C GLY A 537 -1.99 -18.98 4.03
N PRO A 538 -1.12 -19.62 4.82
CA PRO A 538 -1.52 -20.31 6.06
C PRO A 538 -2.10 -19.39 7.14
N SER A 539 -2.94 -19.94 8.01
CA SER A 539 -3.66 -19.15 9.03
C SER A 539 -2.78 -18.58 10.14
N PHE A 540 -1.55 -19.07 10.35
CA PHE A 540 -0.64 -18.48 11.34
C PHE A 540 -0.35 -17.00 11.07
N TRP A 541 -0.50 -16.53 9.83
CA TRP A 541 -0.37 -15.11 9.48
C TRP A 541 -1.43 -14.24 10.17
N LEU A 542 -2.61 -14.78 10.50
CA LEU A 542 -3.61 -14.09 11.31
C LEU A 542 -3.04 -13.72 12.68
N GLY A 543 -2.34 -14.65 13.33
CA GLY A 543 -1.75 -14.42 14.64
C GLY A 543 -0.56 -13.48 14.61
N LEU A 544 0.40 -13.73 13.70
CA LEU A 544 1.57 -12.85 13.55
C LEU A 544 1.15 -11.43 13.15
N GLY A 545 0.31 -11.30 12.13
CA GLY A 545 -0.19 -10.01 11.68
C GLY A 545 -0.90 -9.29 12.81
N ALA A 546 -1.95 -9.89 13.38
CA ALA A 546 -2.75 -9.23 14.40
C ALA A 546 -1.93 -8.78 15.62
N VAL A 547 -0.99 -9.58 16.11
CA VAL A 547 -0.17 -9.23 17.28
C VAL A 547 0.81 -8.10 16.95
N PHE A 548 1.62 -8.25 15.91
CA PHE A 548 2.71 -7.31 15.64
C PHE A 548 2.21 -6.01 15.03
N SER A 549 1.21 -6.05 14.13
CA SER A 549 0.63 -4.82 13.58
C SER A 549 -0.17 -4.02 14.62
N SER A 550 -0.76 -4.69 15.63
CA SER A 550 -1.40 -3.99 16.75
C SER A 550 -0.41 -3.26 17.65
N MET A 551 0.88 -3.57 17.57
CA MET A 551 1.94 -2.86 18.30
C MET A 551 2.46 -1.65 17.51
N GLU A 552 2.21 -1.56 16.20
CA GLU A 552 2.71 -0.48 15.34
C GLU A 552 2.20 0.92 15.69
N PRO A 553 0.96 1.13 16.20
CA PRO A 553 0.53 2.47 16.60
C PRO A 553 1.33 3.05 17.78
N ILE A 554 2.08 2.22 18.54
CA ILE A 554 2.71 2.62 19.79
C ILE A 554 3.81 3.68 19.60
N PRO A 555 4.81 3.52 18.70
CA PRO A 555 5.74 4.59 18.37
C PRO A 555 5.09 5.91 17.96
N LEU A 556 3.90 5.86 17.33
CA LEU A 556 3.23 7.03 16.75
C LEU A 556 2.73 8.01 17.82
N PHE A 557 2.35 7.52 19.01
CA PHE A 557 2.01 8.37 20.15
C PHE A 557 3.19 9.25 20.58
N GLY A 558 4.41 8.71 20.55
CA GLY A 558 5.62 9.47 20.84
C GLY A 558 5.88 10.59 19.83
N LEU A 559 5.58 10.34 18.55
CA LEU A 559 5.73 11.33 17.48
C LEU A 559 4.73 12.49 17.63
N VAL A 560 3.49 12.25 18.08
CA VAL A 560 2.54 13.33 18.36
C VAL A 560 3.00 14.21 19.51
N VAL A 561 3.40 13.60 20.63
CA VAL A 561 3.90 14.35 21.79
C VAL A 561 5.08 15.23 21.36
N ARG A 562 5.97 14.68 20.53
CA ARG A 562 7.07 15.43 19.92
C ARG A 562 6.58 16.58 19.02
N GLY A 563 5.65 16.33 18.09
CA GLY A 563 5.10 17.37 17.22
C GLY A 563 4.50 18.52 18.02
N LEU A 564 3.85 18.22 19.15
CA LEU A 564 3.34 19.23 20.08
C LEU A 564 4.46 20.01 20.78
N MET A 565 5.56 19.35 21.17
CA MET A 565 6.74 20.01 21.74
C MET A 565 7.40 20.93 20.71
N GLU A 566 7.64 20.44 19.49
CA GLU A 566 8.23 21.23 18.40
C GLU A 566 7.33 22.42 18.03
N TYR A 567 6.02 22.23 17.99
CA TYR A 567 5.06 23.32 17.79
C TYR A 567 5.16 24.40 18.88
N ARG A 568 5.25 24.00 20.15
CA ARG A 568 5.44 24.93 21.28
C ARG A 568 6.76 25.69 21.13
N GLU A 569 7.85 25.00 20.83
CA GLU A 569 9.16 25.64 20.63
C GLU A 569 9.15 26.65 19.48
N VAL A 570 8.53 26.32 18.35
CA VAL A 570 8.39 27.26 17.22
C VAL A 570 7.56 28.48 17.63
N ARG A 571 6.50 28.29 18.42
CA ARG A 571 5.64 29.38 18.89
C ARG A 571 6.37 30.29 19.89
N GLU A 572 7.13 29.72 20.82
CA GLU A 572 7.97 30.45 21.78
C GLU A 572 9.05 31.28 21.08
N ARG A 573 9.55 30.82 19.93
CA ARG A 573 10.55 31.54 19.12
C ARG A 573 9.94 32.65 18.24
N GLY A 574 8.62 32.77 18.15
CA GLY A 574 7.92 33.87 17.49
C GLY A 574 7.98 33.89 15.95
N ALA A 575 7.49 34.97 15.34
CA ALA A 575 7.45 35.21 13.89
C ALA A 575 8.84 35.31 13.22
N SER A 576 9.93 35.25 14.00
CA SER A 576 11.32 35.34 13.58
C SER A 576 12.02 33.97 13.42
N PHE A 577 11.30 32.84 13.43
CA PHE A 577 11.90 31.55 13.09
C PHE A 577 11.81 31.27 11.57
N PRO A 578 12.94 31.15 10.86
CA PRO A 578 12.91 31.16 9.40
C PRO A 578 12.43 29.85 8.78
N TYR A 579 12.41 28.75 9.54
CA TYR A 579 11.88 27.44 9.11
C TYR A 579 10.50 27.14 9.71
N LYS A 580 9.70 28.16 10.06
CA LYS A 580 8.36 28.02 10.65
C LYS A 580 7.45 27.07 9.87
N TRP A 581 7.27 27.30 8.56
CA TRP A 581 6.39 26.48 7.73
C TRP A 581 6.89 25.05 7.51
N PRO A 582 8.17 24.82 7.18
CA PRO A 582 8.74 23.47 7.21
C PRO A 582 8.40 22.71 8.50
N MET A 583 8.59 23.33 9.67
CA MET A 583 8.23 22.70 10.94
C MET A 583 6.73 22.45 11.10
N TYR A 584 5.86 23.37 10.66
CA TYR A 584 4.42 23.14 10.71
C TYR A 584 4.00 21.92 9.88
N PHE A 585 4.57 21.73 8.70
CA PHE A 585 4.33 20.52 7.90
C PHE A 585 4.86 19.24 8.57
N LEU A 586 5.99 19.31 9.28
CA LEU A 586 6.49 18.18 10.10
C LEU A 586 5.56 17.84 11.28
N VAL A 587 5.01 18.86 11.93
CA VAL A 587 4.02 18.69 13.01
C VAL A 587 2.72 18.09 12.45
N ALA A 588 2.25 18.58 11.29
CA ALA A 588 1.09 18.00 10.61
C ALA A 588 1.34 16.54 10.22
N SER A 589 2.52 16.22 9.68
CA SER A 589 2.93 14.84 9.40
C SER A 589 2.84 13.96 10.63
N SER A 590 3.32 14.45 11.79
CA SER A 590 3.24 13.72 13.07
C SER A 590 1.80 13.53 13.55
N PHE A 591 0.94 14.54 13.40
CA PHE A 591 -0.49 14.45 13.72
C PHE A 591 -1.19 13.40 12.86
N TRP A 592 -0.98 13.45 11.55
CA TRP A 592 -1.54 12.47 10.62
C TRP A 592 -0.94 11.08 10.79
N ASN A 593 0.27 10.96 11.33
CA ASN A 593 0.81 9.65 11.66
C ASN A 593 -0.02 8.98 12.76
N PHE A 594 -0.43 9.74 13.77
CA PHE A 594 -1.38 9.23 14.75
C PHE A 594 -2.79 9.02 14.19
N LEU A 595 -3.40 10.02 13.55
CA LEU A 595 -4.79 9.89 13.13
C LEU A 595 -4.95 8.97 11.91
N GLY A 596 -4.16 9.20 10.87
CA GLY A 596 -4.17 8.47 9.61
C GLY A 596 -3.62 7.06 9.74
N ALA A 597 -2.40 6.89 10.26
CA ALA A 597 -1.80 5.56 10.38
C ALA A 597 -2.23 4.84 11.68
N GLY A 598 -2.14 5.51 12.84
CA GLY A 598 -2.47 4.91 14.13
C GLY A 598 -3.96 4.58 14.29
N VAL A 599 -4.83 5.59 14.27
CA VAL A 599 -6.27 5.43 14.56
C VAL A 599 -6.98 4.73 13.40
N PHE A 600 -6.89 5.27 12.18
CA PHE A 600 -7.57 4.65 11.03
C PHE A 600 -6.91 3.35 10.57
N GLY A 601 -5.60 3.17 10.77
CA GLY A 601 -4.96 1.87 10.50
C GLY A 601 -5.38 0.82 11.53
N PHE A 602 -5.38 1.14 12.83
CA PHE A 602 -5.82 0.18 13.85
C PHE A 602 -7.31 -0.17 13.71
N LEU A 603 -8.16 0.77 13.28
CA LEU A 603 -9.57 0.54 12.99
C LEU A 603 -9.79 -0.65 12.04
N ILE A 604 -8.93 -0.79 11.03
CA ILE A 604 -9.03 -1.83 10.01
C ILE A 604 -8.10 -3.02 10.26
N ASN A 605 -7.37 -3.03 11.38
CA ASN A 605 -6.29 -3.98 11.63
C ASN A 605 -6.75 -5.29 12.27
N LEU A 606 -7.74 -5.24 13.17
CA LEU A 606 -8.17 -6.44 13.90
C LEU A 606 -8.76 -7.45 12.90
N PRO A 607 -8.30 -8.73 12.88
CA PRO A 607 -8.77 -9.72 11.91
C PRO A 607 -10.29 -9.81 11.77
N ILE A 608 -11.05 -9.67 12.87
CA ILE A 608 -12.51 -9.71 12.82
C ILE A 608 -13.13 -8.49 12.13
N VAL A 609 -12.55 -7.31 12.28
CA VAL A 609 -12.99 -6.10 11.58
C VAL A 609 -12.55 -6.18 10.12
N ASN A 610 -11.27 -6.49 9.92
CA ASN A 610 -10.67 -6.63 8.60
C ASN A 610 -11.39 -7.68 7.76
N TYR A 611 -11.88 -8.78 8.33
CA TYR A 611 -12.64 -9.79 7.58
C TYR A 611 -13.83 -9.20 6.80
N TYR A 612 -14.51 -8.18 7.36
CA TYR A 612 -15.65 -7.51 6.70
C TYR A 612 -15.27 -6.21 5.99
N GLU A 613 -14.23 -5.53 6.44
CA GLU A 613 -13.77 -4.25 5.88
C GLU A 613 -12.78 -4.43 4.71
N HIS A 614 -12.05 -5.54 4.64
CA HIS A 614 -10.93 -5.72 3.71
C HIS A 614 -11.33 -5.40 2.27
N GLY A 615 -10.65 -4.40 1.69
CA GLY A 615 -11.01 -3.86 0.39
C GLY A 615 -12.27 -3.00 0.43
N THR A 616 -12.45 -2.12 1.41
CA THR A 616 -13.53 -1.11 1.40
C THR A 616 -12.99 0.30 1.52
N TYR A 617 -13.86 1.30 1.55
CA TYR A 617 -13.48 2.70 1.64
C TYR A 617 -12.79 3.06 2.97
N LEU A 618 -12.82 2.22 4.01
CA LEU A 618 -12.01 2.45 5.22
C LEU A 618 -10.51 2.23 4.92
N THR A 619 -10.17 1.30 4.05
CA THR A 619 -8.81 1.15 3.48
C THR A 619 -8.39 2.43 2.74
N MET A 620 -9.26 3.00 1.90
CA MET A 620 -8.97 4.28 1.23
C MET A 620 -8.84 5.45 2.21
N ASN A 621 -9.65 5.47 3.27
CA ASN A 621 -9.60 6.48 4.34
C ASN A 621 -8.24 6.45 5.06
N HIS A 622 -7.81 5.26 5.49
CA HIS A 622 -6.51 5.05 6.09
C HIS A 622 -5.39 5.41 5.10
N ALA A 623 -5.45 4.91 3.85
CA ALA A 623 -4.41 5.14 2.85
C ALA A 623 -4.16 6.63 2.58
N HIS A 624 -5.20 7.47 2.44
CA HIS A 624 -5.00 8.91 2.26
C HIS A 624 -4.49 9.59 3.54
N GLY A 625 -5.06 9.23 4.70
CA GLY A 625 -4.62 9.76 6.00
C GLY A 625 -3.17 9.42 6.32
N ALA A 626 -2.71 8.24 5.95
CA ALA A 626 -1.34 7.77 6.17
C ALA A 626 -0.39 8.25 5.05
N LEU A 627 -0.64 7.90 3.79
CA LEU A 627 0.30 8.18 2.70
C LEU A 627 0.49 9.68 2.46
N PHE A 628 -0.58 10.43 2.25
CA PHE A 628 -0.49 11.87 2.05
C PHE A 628 -0.29 12.61 3.39
N GLY A 629 -1.08 12.25 4.41
CA GLY A 629 -1.01 12.92 5.71
C GLY A 629 0.36 12.79 6.39
N VAL A 630 1.03 11.63 6.30
CA VAL A 630 2.36 11.42 6.89
C VAL A 630 3.46 11.77 5.88
N TYR A 631 3.62 10.95 4.84
CA TYR A 631 4.76 11.06 3.93
C TYR A 631 4.63 12.23 2.98
N GLY A 632 3.40 12.57 2.56
CA GLY A 632 3.15 13.75 1.75
C GLY A 632 3.48 15.05 2.50
N MET A 633 2.96 15.21 3.72
CA MET A 633 3.27 16.38 4.56
C MET A 633 4.76 16.46 4.93
N LEU A 634 5.39 15.32 5.24
CA LEU A 634 6.84 15.25 5.49
C LEU A 634 7.62 15.72 4.25
N SER A 635 7.26 15.22 3.07
CA SER A 635 7.89 15.62 1.80
C SER A 635 7.76 17.12 1.56
N ILE A 636 6.58 17.70 1.76
CA ILE A 636 6.37 19.15 1.63
C ILE A 636 7.23 19.91 2.66
N GLY A 637 7.33 19.43 3.90
CA GLY A 637 8.22 20.00 4.91
C GLY A 637 9.69 20.00 4.48
N LEU A 638 10.18 18.89 3.92
CA LEU A 638 11.55 18.75 3.42
C LEU A 638 11.82 19.61 2.18
N LEU A 639 10.84 19.73 1.27
CA LEU A 639 10.89 20.60 0.11
C LEU A 639 11.01 22.06 0.56
N LEU A 640 10.12 22.51 1.44
CA LEU A 640 10.11 23.87 1.95
C LEU A 640 11.38 24.18 2.76
N PHE A 641 11.94 23.19 3.47
CA PHE A 641 13.22 23.33 4.14
C PHE A 641 14.35 23.64 3.15
N ALA A 642 14.45 22.88 2.05
CA ALA A 642 15.47 23.12 1.03
C ALA A 642 15.24 24.46 0.32
N TRP A 643 13.99 24.75 -0.07
CA TRP A 643 13.61 26.02 -0.70
C TRP A 643 13.93 27.24 0.15
N ARG A 644 13.85 27.12 1.48
CA ARG A 644 14.16 28.26 2.36
C ARG A 644 15.59 28.77 2.20
N GLY A 645 16.54 27.92 1.79
CA GLY A 645 17.91 28.32 1.45
C GLY A 645 18.15 28.57 -0.04
N LEU A 646 17.21 28.20 -0.92
CA LEU A 646 17.32 28.40 -2.38
C LEU A 646 16.62 29.66 -2.88
N VAL A 647 15.64 30.18 -2.14
CA VAL A 647 14.82 31.33 -2.52
C VAL A 647 15.29 32.60 -1.79
N GLU A 648 15.30 33.73 -2.51
CA GLU A 648 15.55 35.05 -1.95
C GLU A 648 14.57 35.37 -0.80
N LYS A 649 15.08 35.97 0.28
CA LYS A 649 14.33 36.18 1.52
C LYS A 649 13.08 37.05 1.30
N GLU A 650 13.18 38.01 0.39
CA GLU A 650 12.15 39.00 0.04
C GLU A 650 10.99 38.38 -0.74
N ARG A 651 11.23 37.23 -1.39
CA ARG A 651 10.22 36.52 -2.20
C ARG A 651 9.46 35.46 -1.41
N TRP A 652 9.91 35.13 -0.19
CA TRP A 652 9.25 34.17 0.68
C TRP A 652 7.93 34.73 1.23
N ASN A 653 6.80 34.07 0.93
CA ASN A 653 5.47 34.57 1.27
C ASN A 653 4.71 33.65 2.23
N ASP A 654 4.64 34.06 3.50
CA ASP A 654 3.92 33.34 4.55
C ASP A 654 2.41 33.22 4.32
N LYS A 655 1.78 34.14 3.58
CA LYS A 655 0.33 34.08 3.32
C LYS A 655 -0.02 32.90 2.41
N LEU A 656 0.78 32.66 1.37
CA LEU A 656 0.59 31.53 0.45
C LEU A 656 0.85 30.19 1.15
N LEU A 657 1.90 30.12 1.97
CA LEU A 657 2.22 28.92 2.74
C LEU A 657 1.13 28.60 3.77
N ARG A 658 0.54 29.64 4.39
CA ARG A 658 -0.63 29.48 5.26
C ARG A 658 -1.83 28.89 4.53
N LEU A 659 -2.13 29.40 3.34
CA LEU A 659 -3.21 28.87 2.51
C LEU A 659 -2.95 27.41 2.13
N SER A 660 -1.74 27.08 1.69
CA SER A 660 -1.35 25.71 1.35
C SER A 660 -1.49 24.78 2.55
N PHE A 661 -0.97 25.16 3.71
CA PHE A 661 -0.99 24.34 4.92
C PHE A 661 -2.42 24.03 5.37
N TRP A 662 -3.26 25.05 5.51
CA TRP A 662 -4.64 24.84 5.96
C TRP A 662 -5.51 24.21 4.89
N GLY A 663 -5.35 24.58 3.62
CA GLY A 663 -6.09 23.98 2.52
C GLY A 663 -5.88 22.47 2.42
N MET A 664 -4.62 22.02 2.54
CA MET A 664 -4.30 20.59 2.51
C MET A 664 -4.81 19.84 3.74
N ASN A 665 -4.64 20.39 4.95
CA ASN A 665 -5.08 19.72 6.18
C ASN A 665 -6.60 19.70 6.32
N VAL A 666 -7.29 20.81 6.07
CA VAL A 666 -8.76 20.87 6.10
C VAL A 666 -9.35 20.00 4.99
N GLY A 667 -8.81 20.07 3.77
CA GLY A 667 -9.23 19.22 2.66
C GLY A 667 -9.07 17.73 2.96
N LEU A 668 -7.94 17.32 3.55
CA LEU A 668 -7.72 15.94 3.95
C LEU A 668 -8.71 15.50 5.05
N ILE A 669 -8.94 16.32 6.09
CA ILE A 669 -9.94 16.05 7.13
C ILE A 669 -11.34 15.88 6.53
N MET A 670 -11.75 16.79 5.65
CA MET A 670 -13.05 16.74 4.99
C MET A 670 -13.22 15.48 4.16
N MET A 671 -12.20 15.10 3.39
CA MET A 671 -12.24 13.88 2.58
C MET A 671 -12.31 12.62 3.47
N THR A 672 -11.47 12.53 4.51
CA THR A 672 -11.43 11.35 5.38
C THR A 672 -12.70 11.22 6.22
N LEU A 673 -13.10 12.28 6.93
CA LEU A 673 -14.23 12.20 7.87
C LEU A 673 -15.59 12.48 7.22
N GLY A 674 -15.62 13.28 6.16
CA GLY A 674 -16.86 13.66 5.47
C GLY A 674 -17.33 12.65 4.42
N THR A 675 -16.42 11.84 3.85
CA THR A 675 -16.78 10.92 2.76
C THR A 675 -16.24 9.51 2.98
N LEU A 676 -14.92 9.33 3.02
CA LEU A 676 -14.34 7.98 2.98
C LEU A 676 -14.71 7.14 4.21
N PHE A 677 -14.65 7.74 5.41
CA PHE A 677 -15.03 7.08 6.65
C PHE A 677 -16.51 6.65 6.70
N PRO A 678 -17.51 7.55 6.55
CA PRO A 678 -18.91 7.14 6.64
C PRO A 678 -19.33 6.13 5.57
N VAL A 679 -18.85 6.32 4.32
CA VAL A 679 -19.11 5.35 3.24
C VAL A 679 -18.45 4.00 3.54
N GLY A 680 -17.21 4.01 4.05
CA GLY A 680 -16.49 2.81 4.47
C GLY A 680 -17.20 2.05 5.59
N ILE A 681 -17.72 2.74 6.60
CA ILE A 681 -18.53 2.10 7.67
C ILE A 681 -19.78 1.45 7.07
N ALA A 682 -20.48 2.14 6.16
CA ALA A 682 -21.66 1.58 5.51
C ALA A 682 -21.33 0.37 4.61
N GLN A 683 -20.16 0.38 3.96
CA GLN A 683 -19.65 -0.77 3.20
C GLN A 683 -19.34 -1.96 4.11
N ALA A 684 -18.55 -1.75 5.17
CA ALA A 684 -18.22 -2.81 6.14
C ALA A 684 -19.49 -3.40 6.78
N TRP A 685 -20.49 -2.56 7.08
CA TRP A 685 -21.78 -3.01 7.58
C TRP A 685 -22.59 -3.81 6.55
N THR A 686 -22.58 -3.39 5.28
CA THR A 686 -23.21 -4.13 4.19
C THR A 686 -22.51 -5.48 3.98
N SER A 687 -21.19 -5.50 4.03
CA SER A 687 -20.35 -6.70 3.98
C SER A 687 -20.68 -7.68 5.09
N TYR A 688 -20.82 -7.19 6.33
CA TYR A 688 -21.25 -8.01 7.47
C TYR A 688 -22.65 -8.61 7.30
N LYS A 689 -23.62 -7.83 6.80
CA LYS A 689 -25.02 -8.28 6.68
C LYS A 689 -25.28 -9.17 5.47
N GLN A 690 -24.66 -8.87 4.33
CA GLN A 690 -25.04 -9.43 3.03
C GLN A 690 -23.86 -10.10 2.31
N GLY A 691 -22.63 -9.66 2.59
CA GLY A 691 -21.40 -10.16 1.98
C GLY A 691 -20.65 -9.09 1.20
N VAL A 692 -19.35 -9.31 0.99
CA VAL A 692 -18.47 -8.35 0.27
C VAL A 692 -18.94 -8.11 -1.15
N TRP A 693 -19.46 -9.15 -1.83
CA TRP A 693 -19.98 -9.05 -3.19
C TRP A 693 -21.02 -7.93 -3.34
N MET A 694 -21.90 -7.74 -2.34
CA MET A 694 -22.91 -6.67 -2.33
C MET A 694 -22.33 -5.33 -1.89
N ALA A 695 -21.41 -5.32 -0.91
CA ALA A 695 -20.73 -4.08 -0.50
C ALA A 695 -19.90 -3.44 -1.63
N ARG A 696 -19.52 -4.25 -2.61
CA ARG A 696 -18.74 -3.90 -3.80
C ARG A 696 -19.56 -3.84 -5.09
N ASP A 697 -20.86 -4.09 -5.02
CA ASP A 697 -21.77 -3.97 -6.15
C ASP A 697 -22.09 -2.50 -6.44
N ALA A 698 -22.34 -2.17 -7.71
CA ALA A 698 -22.72 -0.82 -8.11
C ALA A 698 -23.97 -0.31 -7.37
N SER A 699 -24.92 -1.20 -7.05
CA SER A 699 -26.13 -0.87 -6.29
C SER A 699 -25.85 -0.37 -4.87
N PHE A 700 -24.71 -0.71 -4.26
CA PHE A 700 -24.28 -0.10 -3.00
C PHE A 700 -23.96 1.38 -3.22
N PHE A 701 -23.15 1.68 -4.24
CA PHE A 701 -22.71 3.05 -4.53
C PHE A 701 -23.86 3.94 -5.03
N GLU A 702 -24.89 3.36 -5.65
CA GLU A 702 -26.07 4.07 -6.16
C GLU A 702 -27.11 4.40 -5.06
N ARG A 703 -26.88 3.98 -3.81
CA ARG A 703 -27.79 4.32 -2.69
C ARG A 703 -27.77 5.82 -2.46
N GLY A 704 -28.95 6.39 -2.21
CA GLY A 704 -29.11 7.84 -2.04
C GLY A 704 -28.19 8.46 -0.98
N PHE A 705 -27.94 7.77 0.15
CA PHE A 705 -27.03 8.26 1.20
C PHE A 705 -25.54 8.16 0.84
N VAL A 706 -25.16 7.33 -0.14
CA VAL A 706 -23.77 7.20 -0.61
C VAL A 706 -23.45 8.25 -1.66
N GLN A 707 -24.47 8.64 -2.45
CA GLN A 707 -24.37 9.69 -3.47
C GLN A 707 -24.53 11.11 -2.90
N ALA A 708 -25.29 11.26 -1.80
CA ALA A 708 -25.47 12.51 -1.07
C ALA A 708 -24.25 12.82 -0.19
#